data_AF-A0A5D2DC01-F1
#
_entry.id   AF-A0A5D2DC01-F1
#
_cell.length_a   1.000
_cell.length_b   1.000
_cell.length_c   1.000
_cell.angle_alpha   90.00
_cell.angle_beta   90.00
_cell.angle_gamma   90.00
#
_symmetry.space_group_name_H-M   'P 1'
#
loop_
_entity.id
_entity.type
_entity.pdbx_description
1 polymer ?
#
loop_
_entity_poly.entity_id
_entity_poly.type
_entity_poly.pdbx_seq_one_letter_code
_entity_poly.pdbx_strand_id
1 'polypeptide(L)'
;MLSNVTSTCHLADQVSRKVRELDLAQSRVNSTLLRIDAIVERGNCIDGVKSALDAEDYESATNYVRTFLEIDNKFKDSGSDHREQLLASKKQLEGIVKKKLMAAVDQGDHATILRFIKLYSPLGLEEEGLQVYVGYLKKVIGMRSRLEYENLVELMEQSNGQNQNNQVNFVGCLTNLFKDIVLAVEENDEILRTLCGEDGVVYAIFELQEECDSRGSLILKKYMEFRKLAKLSSEINSQNKNLLTVGAPEGPNPREIELYLEEILSLMQLGEDYTQYMVSKIKGMTTVDPDLVPRATKAFRTGSFSKVAQDITGFYVILEGFFMVENVRKAIGIDELVPDSLTTSMVDDVFYVLQSCLRRAISTSNISSVVAVLSGASSLLNNEYYEALQLKVREPNLGPKLFLGGVGVQKTGTEIATALNNIDLSSEYVLKLKHEIEEQCAEVFPAPTEREKVKSCLSELADLSNTFKQAQNAGMEQLAATVTPQIRPVLDSVATISYELSESEYAENEVNDPCVQRLLHAFEINVAWLQPLMTTNNYDSFVHLVIDFIVKRLEVIMMQKRFSQLGGLQLDRDTRALVSHFSGMTQRTVRDKFARLTQMATILNLEKVSEILDFWGENSGPMTWRPTPAEVRRVLSLRVDFKPEAIAALKL
;
A
#
# COMPACT_ATOMS: atom_id res chain seq x y z
N MET A 1 -13.80 -72.05 56.55
CA MET A 1 -13.96 -70.67 56.04
C MET A 1 -14.36 -70.61 54.56
N LEU A 2 -13.78 -71.44 53.66
CA LEU A 2 -14.10 -71.41 52.23
C LEU A 2 -15.57 -71.73 51.87
N SER A 3 -16.24 -72.67 52.56
CA SER A 3 -17.64 -73.04 52.23
C SER A 3 -18.66 -71.93 52.53
N ASN A 4 -18.43 -71.11 53.57
CA ASN A 4 -19.31 -69.98 53.90
C ASN A 4 -19.15 -68.83 52.90
N VAL A 5 -17.96 -68.64 52.32
CA VAL A 5 -17.75 -67.63 51.27
C VAL A 5 -18.43 -68.07 49.97
N THR A 6 -18.37 -69.36 49.61
CA THR A 6 -19.04 -69.88 48.41
C THR A 6 -20.56 -69.85 48.54
N SER A 7 -21.13 -70.18 49.71
CA SER A 7 -22.59 -70.07 49.92
C SER A 7 -23.08 -68.62 49.91
N THR A 8 -22.32 -67.70 50.50
CA THR A 8 -22.62 -66.26 50.46
C THR A 8 -22.51 -65.70 49.05
N CYS A 9 -21.53 -66.16 48.25
CA CYS A 9 -21.39 -65.80 46.84
C CYS A 9 -22.59 -66.28 46.00
N HIS A 10 -23.03 -67.53 46.18
CA HIS A 10 -24.22 -68.05 45.50
C HIS A 10 -25.50 -67.32 45.90
N LEU A 11 -25.66 -66.97 47.19
CA LEU A 11 -26.81 -66.20 47.65
C LEU A 11 -26.79 -64.76 47.08
N ALA A 12 -25.62 -64.11 47.06
CA ALA A 12 -25.46 -62.78 46.46
C ALA A 12 -25.72 -62.78 44.95
N ASP A 13 -25.32 -63.83 44.23
CA ASP A 13 -25.58 -63.97 42.80
C ASP A 13 -27.07 -64.23 42.52
N GLN A 14 -27.74 -65.00 43.38
CA GLN A 14 -29.19 -65.22 43.29
C GLN A 14 -30.00 -63.96 43.60
N VAL A 15 -29.59 -63.17 44.61
CA VAL A 15 -30.20 -61.87 44.93
C VAL A 15 -29.96 -60.88 43.78
N SER A 16 -28.73 -60.79 43.26
CA SER A 16 -28.40 -59.93 42.12
C SER A 16 -29.20 -60.29 40.87
N ARG A 17 -29.43 -61.58 40.61
CA ARG A 17 -30.26 -62.04 39.49
C ARG A 17 -31.73 -61.61 39.68
N LYS A 18 -32.28 -61.76 40.88
CA LYS A 18 -33.65 -61.30 41.18
C LYS A 18 -33.79 -59.79 41.12
N VAL A 19 -32.79 -59.03 41.56
CA VAL A 19 -32.77 -57.57 41.44
C VAL A 19 -32.74 -57.17 39.96
N ARG A 20 -31.90 -57.81 39.12
CA ARG A 20 -31.90 -57.56 37.66
C ARG A 20 -33.22 -57.92 36.99
N GLU A 21 -33.87 -59.01 37.40
CA GLU A 21 -35.20 -59.39 36.89
C GLU A 21 -36.28 -58.35 37.29
N LEU A 22 -36.21 -57.85 38.52
CA LEU A 22 -37.11 -56.79 39.02
C LEU A 22 -36.87 -55.47 38.27
N ASP A 23 -35.61 -55.06 38.11
CA ASP A 23 -35.23 -53.85 37.38
C ASP A 23 -35.65 -53.94 35.90
N LEU A 24 -35.49 -55.11 35.27
CA LEU A 24 -35.95 -55.36 33.91
C LEU A 24 -37.48 -55.25 33.81
N ALA A 25 -38.21 -55.80 34.78
CA ALA A 25 -39.67 -55.69 34.84
C ALA A 25 -40.11 -54.25 35.07
N GLN A 26 -39.48 -53.53 35.99
CA GLN A 26 -39.77 -52.12 36.28
C GLN A 26 -39.46 -51.22 35.07
N SER A 27 -38.33 -51.45 34.40
CA SER A 27 -37.96 -50.75 33.16
C SER A 27 -38.98 -50.98 32.04
N ARG A 28 -39.45 -52.23 31.88
CA ARG A 28 -40.52 -52.55 30.92
C ARG A 28 -41.84 -51.87 31.26
N VAL A 29 -42.26 -51.90 32.53
CA VAL A 29 -43.49 -51.23 32.98
C VAL A 29 -43.41 -49.72 32.75
N ASN A 30 -42.31 -49.07 33.10
CA ASN A 30 -42.11 -47.64 32.83
C ASN A 30 -42.13 -47.34 31.33
N SER A 31 -41.49 -48.18 30.50
CA SER A 31 -41.54 -48.04 29.04
C SER A 31 -42.96 -48.22 28.49
N THR A 32 -43.78 -49.10 29.08
CA THR A 32 -45.17 -49.29 28.68
C THR A 32 -46.05 -48.13 29.11
N LEU A 33 -45.86 -47.59 30.32
CA LEU A 33 -46.57 -46.40 30.80
C LEU A 33 -46.31 -45.20 29.89
N LEU A 34 -45.04 -44.90 29.59
CA LEU A 34 -44.68 -43.81 28.67
C LEU A 34 -45.30 -43.98 27.27
N ARG A 35 -45.49 -45.22 26.81
CA ARG A 35 -46.19 -45.50 25.54
C ARG A 35 -47.70 -45.28 25.64
N ILE A 36 -48.32 -45.61 26.77
CA ILE A 36 -49.75 -45.36 26.99
C ILE A 36 -50.01 -43.85 27.06
N ASP A 37 -49.19 -43.11 27.81
CA ASP A 37 -49.28 -41.65 27.91
C ASP A 37 -49.14 -41.02 26.51
N ALA A 38 -48.17 -41.48 25.71
CA ALA A 38 -48.00 -41.04 24.32
C ALA A 38 -49.23 -41.34 23.43
N ILE A 39 -49.94 -42.46 23.62
CA ILE A 39 -51.16 -42.78 22.86
C ILE A 39 -52.31 -41.84 23.26
N VAL A 40 -52.48 -41.56 24.56
CA VAL A 40 -53.50 -40.64 25.05
C VAL A 40 -53.23 -39.23 24.56
N GLU A 41 -51.99 -38.76 24.66
CA GLU A 41 -51.59 -37.44 24.15
C GLU A 41 -51.79 -37.32 22.63
N ARG A 42 -51.56 -38.39 21.85
CA ARG A 42 -51.88 -38.39 20.41
C ARG A 42 -53.36 -38.20 20.13
N GLY A 43 -54.22 -38.89 20.87
CA GLY A 43 -55.68 -38.72 20.77
C GLY A 43 -56.08 -37.28 21.06
N ASN A 44 -55.56 -36.71 22.16
CA ASN A 44 -55.80 -35.32 22.54
C ASN A 44 -55.28 -34.33 21.47
N CYS A 45 -54.14 -34.61 20.84
CA CYS A 45 -53.62 -33.77 19.75
C CYS A 45 -54.54 -33.82 18.53
N ILE A 46 -55.09 -34.99 18.16
CA ILE A 46 -56.01 -35.11 17.01
C ILE A 46 -57.31 -34.35 17.26
N ASP A 47 -57.89 -34.51 18.45
CA ASP A 47 -59.13 -33.82 18.82
C ASP A 47 -58.89 -32.31 18.99
N GLY A 48 -57.74 -31.93 19.55
CA GLY A 48 -57.28 -30.55 19.67
C GLY A 48 -57.07 -29.86 18.31
N VAL A 49 -56.44 -30.54 17.35
CA VAL A 49 -56.27 -30.02 15.98
C VAL A 49 -57.61 -29.83 15.29
N LYS A 50 -58.53 -30.79 15.38
CA LYS A 50 -59.87 -30.67 14.76
C LYS A 50 -60.66 -29.51 15.37
N SER A 51 -60.70 -29.42 16.70
CA SER A 51 -61.39 -28.33 17.38
C SER A 51 -60.78 -26.95 17.08
N ALA A 52 -59.46 -26.87 16.96
CA ALA A 52 -58.76 -25.63 16.63
C ALA A 52 -58.95 -25.23 15.16
N LEU A 53 -59.02 -26.20 14.23
CA LEU A 53 -59.37 -25.96 12.83
C LEU A 53 -60.81 -25.44 12.67
N ASP A 54 -61.76 -26.00 13.44
CA ASP A 54 -63.16 -25.55 13.43
C ASP A 54 -63.31 -24.13 14.02
N ALA A 55 -62.45 -23.76 14.97
CA ALA A 55 -62.43 -22.44 15.60
C ALA A 55 -61.59 -21.39 14.83
N GLU A 56 -60.99 -21.76 13.69
CA GLU A 56 -60.01 -20.95 12.95
C GLU A 56 -58.79 -20.49 13.78
N ASP A 57 -58.47 -21.19 14.88
CA ASP A 57 -57.29 -20.93 15.70
C ASP A 57 -56.08 -21.75 15.20
N TYR A 58 -55.41 -21.20 14.19
CA TYR A 58 -54.28 -21.85 13.54
C TYR A 58 -53.02 -21.94 14.42
N GLU A 59 -52.89 -21.12 15.46
CA GLU A 59 -51.74 -21.11 16.38
C GLU A 59 -51.82 -22.32 17.32
N SER A 60 -52.98 -22.51 17.93
CA SER A 60 -53.26 -23.68 18.77
C SER A 60 -53.21 -24.97 17.96
N ALA A 61 -53.79 -24.99 16.76
CA ALA A 61 -53.74 -26.15 15.86
C ALA A 61 -52.29 -26.57 15.55
N THR A 62 -51.44 -25.58 15.24
CA THR A 62 -50.02 -25.78 14.94
C THR A 62 -49.23 -26.31 16.15
N ASN A 63 -49.52 -25.85 17.37
CA ASN A 63 -48.90 -26.37 18.60
C ASN A 63 -49.27 -27.84 18.87
N TYR A 64 -50.53 -28.22 18.64
CA TYR A 64 -50.95 -29.63 18.74
C TYR A 64 -50.26 -30.51 17.69
N VAL A 65 -50.06 -30.01 16.46
CA VAL A 65 -49.29 -30.72 15.43
C VAL A 65 -47.82 -30.88 15.85
N ARG A 66 -47.17 -29.83 16.40
CA ARG A 66 -45.79 -29.92 16.90
C ARG A 66 -45.64 -31.01 17.96
N THR A 67 -46.49 -30.95 18.98
CA THR A 67 -46.50 -31.91 20.09
C THR A 67 -46.67 -33.34 19.58
N PHE A 68 -47.57 -33.54 18.61
CA PHE A 68 -47.72 -34.84 17.97
C PHE A 68 -46.45 -35.30 17.23
N LEU A 69 -45.81 -34.43 16.45
CA LEU A 69 -44.59 -34.79 15.70
C LEU A 69 -43.44 -35.18 16.65
N GLU A 70 -43.32 -34.51 17.80
CA GLU A 70 -42.35 -34.87 18.84
C GLU A 70 -42.64 -36.25 19.45
N ILE A 71 -43.90 -36.54 19.75
CA ILE A 71 -44.34 -37.85 20.29
C ILE A 71 -44.16 -38.96 19.24
N ASP A 72 -44.45 -38.67 17.97
CA ASP A 72 -44.31 -39.60 16.85
C ASP A 72 -42.84 -39.95 16.57
N ASN A 73 -41.94 -38.97 16.65
CA ASN A 73 -40.49 -39.21 16.55
C ASN A 73 -39.96 -40.10 17.69
N LYS A 74 -40.49 -39.96 18.91
CA LYS A 74 -40.09 -40.77 20.08
C LYS A 74 -40.69 -42.18 20.08
N PHE A 75 -41.88 -42.39 19.53
CA PHE A 75 -42.63 -43.65 19.62
C PHE A 75 -43.23 -44.11 18.28
N LYS A 76 -42.40 -44.54 17.32
CA LYS A 76 -42.81 -44.87 15.94
C LYS A 76 -43.82 -46.03 15.79
N ASP A 77 -44.01 -46.87 16.80
CA ASP A 77 -44.65 -48.20 16.68
C ASP A 77 -46.16 -48.28 17.06
N SER A 78 -46.85 -47.16 17.29
CA SER A 78 -48.21 -47.21 17.89
C SER A 78 -49.30 -46.58 17.01
N GLY A 79 -49.98 -47.42 16.23
CA GLY A 79 -51.27 -47.16 15.56
C GLY A 79 -51.19 -46.42 14.21
N SER A 80 -51.37 -47.14 13.10
CA SER A 80 -51.44 -46.56 11.74
C SER A 80 -52.55 -45.51 11.61
N ASP A 81 -53.71 -45.76 12.21
CA ASP A 81 -54.91 -44.98 11.93
C ASP A 81 -54.88 -43.58 12.57
N HIS A 82 -54.34 -43.45 13.78
CA HIS A 82 -54.17 -42.15 14.46
C HIS A 82 -53.11 -41.31 13.73
N ARG A 83 -52.06 -41.95 13.23
CA ARG A 83 -51.01 -41.33 12.42
C ARG A 83 -51.56 -40.84 11.08
N GLU A 84 -52.35 -41.64 10.38
CA GLU A 84 -52.98 -41.25 9.12
C GLU A 84 -53.96 -40.09 9.30
N GLN A 85 -54.80 -40.12 10.34
CA GLN A 85 -55.74 -39.02 10.61
C GLN A 85 -55.04 -37.70 10.92
N LEU A 86 -53.98 -37.73 11.74
CA LEU A 86 -53.26 -36.49 12.04
C LEU A 86 -52.44 -35.98 10.84
N LEU A 87 -51.85 -36.87 10.04
CA LEU A 87 -51.19 -36.46 8.80
C LEU A 87 -52.17 -35.82 7.80
N ALA A 88 -53.42 -36.32 7.74
CA ALA A 88 -54.47 -35.70 6.95
C ALA A 88 -54.84 -34.30 7.48
N SER A 89 -55.04 -34.15 8.79
CA SER A 89 -55.33 -32.85 9.43
C SER A 89 -54.16 -31.87 9.32
N LYS A 90 -52.91 -32.35 9.45
CA LYS A 90 -51.69 -31.57 9.20
C LYS A 90 -51.69 -31.06 7.75
N LYS A 91 -51.92 -31.93 6.76
CA LYS A 91 -51.96 -31.54 5.34
C LYS A 91 -53.06 -30.50 5.04
N GLN A 92 -54.20 -30.61 5.71
CA GLN A 92 -55.27 -29.62 5.60
C GLN A 92 -54.84 -28.26 6.21
N LEU A 93 -54.24 -28.27 7.40
CA LEU A 93 -53.71 -27.07 8.05
C LEU A 93 -52.61 -26.40 7.20
N GLU A 94 -51.67 -27.18 6.68
CA GLU A 94 -50.63 -26.71 5.76
C GLU A 94 -51.22 -26.03 4.53
N GLY A 95 -52.25 -26.64 3.91
CA GLY A 95 -52.93 -26.06 2.75
C GLY A 95 -53.60 -24.71 3.06
N ILE A 96 -54.23 -24.57 4.22
CA ILE A 96 -54.88 -23.32 4.65
C ILE A 96 -53.83 -22.25 4.94
N VAL A 97 -52.79 -22.59 5.71
CA VAL A 97 -51.70 -21.68 6.08
C VAL A 97 -50.96 -21.18 4.84
N LYS A 98 -50.62 -22.06 3.89
CA LYS A 98 -49.99 -21.70 2.61
C LYS A 98 -50.85 -20.72 1.82
N LYS A 99 -52.15 -21.00 1.69
CA LYS A 99 -53.08 -20.15 0.93
C LYS A 99 -53.24 -18.77 1.57
N LYS A 100 -53.33 -18.71 2.91
CA LYS A 100 -53.44 -17.46 3.67
C LYS A 100 -52.15 -16.64 3.61
N LEU A 101 -50.99 -17.30 3.72
CA LEU A 101 -49.69 -16.64 3.59
C LEU A 101 -49.50 -16.06 2.19
N MET A 102 -49.76 -16.82 1.13
CA MET A 102 -49.68 -16.33 -0.25
C MET A 102 -50.58 -15.11 -0.47
N ALA A 103 -51.83 -15.15 0.00
CA ALA A 103 -52.73 -14.02 -0.09
C ALA A 103 -52.22 -12.77 0.66
N ALA A 104 -51.58 -12.95 1.83
CA ALA A 104 -50.98 -11.86 2.59
C ALA A 104 -49.75 -11.27 1.88
N VAL A 105 -48.91 -12.12 1.26
CA VAL A 105 -47.75 -11.71 0.43
C VAL A 105 -48.20 -10.91 -0.80
N ASP A 106 -49.30 -11.29 -1.43
CA ASP A 106 -49.88 -10.56 -2.56
C ASP A 106 -50.46 -9.20 -2.14
N GLN A 107 -51.01 -9.10 -0.92
CA GLN A 107 -51.54 -7.85 -0.36
C GLN A 107 -50.46 -6.96 0.28
N GLY A 108 -49.25 -7.49 0.52
CA GLY A 108 -48.17 -6.77 1.17
C GLY A 108 -48.38 -6.54 2.67
N ASP A 109 -49.26 -7.31 3.33
CA ASP A 109 -49.54 -7.16 4.76
C ASP A 109 -48.46 -7.83 5.61
N HIS A 110 -47.48 -7.01 6.01
CA HIS A 110 -46.33 -7.46 6.79
C HIS A 110 -46.73 -8.11 8.12
N ALA A 111 -47.73 -7.57 8.83
CA ALA A 111 -48.14 -8.09 10.14
C ALA A 111 -48.73 -9.50 10.02
N THR A 112 -49.56 -9.72 9.00
CA THR A 112 -50.16 -11.02 8.72
C THR A 112 -49.11 -12.03 8.23
N ILE A 113 -48.16 -11.61 7.39
CA ILE A 113 -47.05 -12.46 6.93
C ILE A 113 -46.21 -12.94 8.12
N LEU A 114 -45.83 -12.04 9.03
CA LEU A 114 -45.08 -12.38 10.24
C LEU A 114 -45.82 -13.37 11.15
N ARG A 115 -47.15 -13.24 11.24
CA ARG A 115 -47.97 -14.15 12.04
C ARG A 115 -47.98 -15.57 11.45
N PHE A 116 -48.22 -15.69 10.14
CA PHE A 116 -48.31 -17.00 9.49
C PHE A 116 -46.95 -17.66 9.29
N ILE A 117 -45.86 -16.90 9.10
CA ILE A 117 -44.53 -17.49 8.90
C ILE A 117 -44.01 -18.17 10.17
N LYS A 118 -44.35 -17.65 11.35
CA LYS A 118 -44.02 -18.27 12.65
C LYS A 118 -44.69 -19.64 12.83
N LEU A 119 -45.74 -19.94 12.06
CA LEU A 119 -46.42 -21.24 12.08
C LEU A 119 -45.68 -22.31 11.25
N TYR A 120 -44.73 -21.93 10.40
CA TYR A 120 -44.03 -22.89 9.51
C TYR A 120 -43.01 -23.77 10.25
N SER A 121 -42.23 -23.23 11.19
CA SER A 121 -41.28 -24.04 11.97
C SER A 121 -41.97 -25.17 12.75
N PRO A 122 -43.04 -24.89 13.52
CA PRO A 122 -43.77 -25.93 14.22
C PRO A 122 -44.44 -26.99 13.33
N LEU A 123 -44.74 -26.66 12.07
CA LEU A 123 -45.30 -27.60 11.08
C LEU A 123 -44.22 -28.47 10.43
N GLY A 124 -42.93 -28.16 10.63
CA GLY A 124 -41.80 -28.81 9.97
C GLY A 124 -41.68 -28.43 8.49
N LEU A 125 -42.12 -27.21 8.12
CA LEU A 125 -42.04 -26.65 6.76
C LEU A 125 -41.03 -25.51 6.67
N GLU A 126 -39.94 -25.62 7.41
CA GLU A 126 -38.94 -24.56 7.61
C GLU A 126 -38.34 -24.03 6.29
N GLU A 127 -37.89 -24.92 5.40
CA GLU A 127 -37.29 -24.56 4.11
C GLU A 127 -38.27 -23.84 3.17
N GLU A 128 -39.52 -24.31 3.10
CA GLU A 128 -40.55 -23.68 2.25
C GLU A 128 -40.96 -22.32 2.80
N GLY A 129 -41.06 -22.20 4.13
CA GLY A 129 -41.31 -20.92 4.79
C GLY A 129 -40.21 -19.91 4.49
N LEU A 130 -38.95 -20.33 4.64
CA LEU A 130 -37.78 -19.50 4.32
C LEU A 130 -37.83 -18.99 2.87
N GLN A 131 -38.11 -19.86 1.89
CA GLN A 131 -38.19 -19.47 0.48
C GLN A 131 -39.29 -18.43 0.23
N VAL A 132 -40.50 -18.62 0.78
CA VAL A 132 -41.61 -17.69 0.60
C VAL A 132 -41.32 -16.34 1.26
N TYR A 133 -40.75 -16.36 2.47
CA TYR A 133 -40.46 -15.14 3.21
C TYR A 133 -39.33 -14.32 2.61
N VAL A 134 -38.22 -14.97 2.23
CA VAL A 134 -37.11 -14.32 1.51
C VAL A 134 -37.59 -13.80 0.15
N GLY A 135 -38.44 -14.54 -0.56
CA GLY A 135 -39.07 -14.08 -1.79
C GLY A 135 -39.94 -12.82 -1.61
N TYR A 136 -40.65 -12.71 -0.48
CA TYR A 136 -41.37 -11.49 -0.12
C TYR A 136 -40.41 -10.31 0.15
N LEU A 137 -39.36 -10.51 0.95
CA LEU A 137 -38.35 -9.47 1.21
C LEU A 137 -37.72 -8.97 -0.09
N LYS A 138 -37.37 -9.90 -0.99
CA LYS A 138 -36.84 -9.63 -2.33
C LYS A 138 -37.80 -8.76 -3.14
N LYS A 139 -39.10 -9.07 -3.14
CA LYS A 139 -40.14 -8.31 -3.83
C LYS A 139 -40.29 -6.89 -3.27
N VAL A 140 -40.21 -6.70 -1.95
CA VAL A 140 -40.30 -5.38 -1.30
C VAL A 140 -39.09 -4.51 -1.68
N ILE A 141 -37.87 -5.05 -1.56
CA ILE A 141 -36.64 -4.34 -1.93
C ILE A 141 -36.63 -4.02 -3.43
N GLY A 142 -37.02 -4.98 -4.27
CA GLY A 142 -37.11 -4.81 -5.72
C GLY A 142 -38.11 -3.71 -6.12
N MET A 143 -39.22 -3.56 -5.39
CA MET A 143 -40.19 -2.48 -5.62
C MET A 143 -39.64 -1.12 -5.21
N ARG A 144 -39.04 -1.00 -4.02
CA ARG A 144 -38.47 0.26 -3.52
C ARG A 144 -37.32 0.76 -4.40
N SER A 145 -36.35 -0.10 -4.68
CA SER A 145 -35.21 0.21 -5.55
C SER A 145 -35.63 0.60 -6.96
N ARG A 146 -36.70 0.00 -7.49
CA ARG A 146 -37.27 0.39 -8.78
C ARG A 146 -37.84 1.80 -8.75
N LEU A 147 -38.61 2.16 -7.73
CA LEU A 147 -39.19 3.50 -7.59
C LEU A 147 -38.09 4.57 -7.46
N GLU A 148 -37.05 4.29 -6.68
CA GLU A 148 -35.90 5.19 -6.56
C GLU A 148 -35.14 5.35 -7.87
N TYR A 149 -34.93 4.25 -8.60
CA TYR A 149 -34.30 4.28 -9.92
C TYR A 149 -35.14 5.07 -10.94
N GLU A 150 -36.46 4.87 -10.96
CA GLU A 150 -37.38 5.61 -11.84
C GLU A 150 -37.32 7.12 -11.52
N ASN A 151 -37.35 7.50 -10.24
CA ASN A 151 -37.18 8.89 -9.80
C ASN A 151 -35.82 9.46 -10.23
N LEU A 152 -34.73 8.68 -10.08
CA LEU A 152 -33.41 9.09 -10.53
C LEU A 152 -33.38 9.35 -12.04
N VAL A 153 -34.01 8.48 -12.84
CA VAL A 153 -34.10 8.66 -14.31
C VAL A 153 -34.96 9.88 -14.67
N GLU A 154 -36.07 10.11 -13.98
CA GLU A 154 -36.91 11.30 -14.20
C GLU A 154 -36.14 12.60 -13.92
N LEU A 155 -35.36 12.64 -12.83
CA LEU A 155 -34.51 13.79 -12.51
C LEU A 155 -33.43 14.03 -13.58
N MET A 156 -32.91 12.98 -14.21
CA MET A 156 -31.96 13.10 -15.33
C MET A 156 -32.61 13.71 -16.58
N GLU A 157 -33.86 13.34 -16.89
CA GLU A 157 -34.57 13.86 -18.07
C GLU A 157 -35.02 15.32 -17.89
N GLN A 158 -35.33 15.72 -16.66
CA GLN A 158 -35.76 17.08 -16.33
C GLN A 158 -34.60 18.09 -16.27
N SER A 159 -33.38 17.63 -15.99
CA SER A 159 -32.20 18.49 -15.87
C SER A 159 -31.56 18.78 -17.24
N ASN A 160 -32.25 19.56 -18.08
CA ASN A 160 -31.67 20.13 -19.31
C ASN A 160 -30.90 21.43 -19.03
N GLY A 161 -29.64 21.33 -18.58
CA GLY A 161 -28.72 22.48 -18.40
C GLY A 161 -27.62 22.28 -17.35
N GLN A 162 -26.65 23.21 -17.29
CA GLN A 162 -25.39 23.19 -16.49
C GLN A 162 -25.48 22.83 -14.98
N ASN A 163 -26.67 22.67 -14.41
CA ASN A 163 -26.92 22.19 -13.03
C ASN A 163 -27.11 20.66 -12.91
N GLN A 164 -26.84 19.88 -13.96
CA GLN A 164 -26.97 18.41 -13.97
C GLN A 164 -26.21 17.70 -12.82
N ASN A 165 -25.05 18.22 -12.42
CA ASN A 165 -24.19 17.52 -11.45
C ASN A 165 -24.73 17.51 -10.01
N ASN A 166 -25.53 18.50 -9.61
CA ASN A 166 -25.95 18.62 -8.21
C ASN A 166 -27.29 17.94 -7.89
N GLN A 167 -28.08 17.54 -8.90
CA GLN A 167 -29.42 17.00 -8.67
C GLN A 167 -29.49 15.47 -8.80
N VAL A 168 -28.64 14.85 -9.60
CA VAL A 168 -28.66 13.40 -9.83
C VAL A 168 -27.66 12.71 -8.89
N ASN A 169 -28.17 12.03 -7.85
CA ASN A 169 -27.34 11.41 -6.83
C ASN A 169 -27.32 9.87 -6.96
N PHE A 170 -26.39 9.36 -7.78
CA PHE A 170 -26.17 7.92 -7.93
C PHE A 170 -25.66 7.25 -6.65
N VAL A 171 -24.82 7.95 -5.88
CA VAL A 171 -24.30 7.46 -4.60
C VAL A 171 -25.45 7.24 -3.60
N GLY A 172 -26.38 8.19 -3.53
CA GLY A 172 -27.57 8.10 -2.68
C GLY A 172 -28.50 6.96 -3.07
N CYS A 173 -28.77 6.77 -4.37
CA CYS A 173 -29.60 5.66 -4.85
C CYS A 173 -28.97 4.29 -4.54
N LEU A 174 -27.65 4.14 -4.76
CA LEU A 174 -26.94 2.91 -4.42
C LEU A 174 -26.89 2.69 -2.89
N THR A 175 -26.74 3.76 -2.11
CA THR A 175 -26.75 3.73 -0.64
C THR A 175 -28.07 3.20 -0.11
N ASN A 176 -29.19 3.68 -0.66
CA ASN A 176 -30.52 3.25 -0.23
C ASN A 176 -30.76 1.78 -0.57
N LEU A 177 -30.35 1.32 -1.76
CA LEU A 177 -30.39 -0.10 -2.11
C LEU A 177 -29.63 -0.96 -1.11
N PHE A 178 -28.38 -0.59 -0.78
CA PHE A 178 -27.59 -1.35 0.19
C PHE A 178 -28.19 -1.32 1.59
N LYS A 179 -28.70 -0.17 2.04
CA LYS A 179 -29.40 -0.04 3.32
C LYS A 179 -30.64 -0.92 3.38
N ASP A 180 -31.47 -0.92 2.34
CA ASP A 180 -32.68 -1.75 2.27
C ASP A 180 -32.32 -3.25 2.37
N ILE A 181 -31.24 -3.69 1.71
CA ILE A 181 -30.77 -5.08 1.81
C ILE A 181 -30.22 -5.39 3.22
N VAL A 182 -29.35 -4.53 3.76
CA VAL A 182 -28.78 -4.71 5.11
C VAL A 182 -29.87 -4.77 6.17
N LEU A 183 -30.80 -3.81 6.15
CA LEU A 183 -31.93 -3.76 7.09
C LEU A 183 -32.84 -4.97 6.96
N ALA A 184 -33.12 -5.43 5.73
CA ALA A 184 -33.91 -6.65 5.54
C ALA A 184 -33.25 -7.89 6.16
N VAL A 185 -31.93 -7.97 6.20
CA VAL A 185 -31.21 -9.06 6.87
C VAL A 185 -31.18 -8.84 8.39
N GLU A 186 -30.95 -7.62 8.87
CA GLU A 186 -30.84 -7.31 10.31
C GLU A 186 -32.19 -7.36 11.04
N GLU A 187 -33.21 -6.70 10.53
CA GLU A 187 -34.53 -6.62 11.18
C GLU A 187 -35.24 -7.98 11.22
N ASN A 188 -34.89 -8.88 10.31
CA ASN A 188 -35.53 -10.19 10.17
C ASN A 188 -34.63 -11.35 10.61
N ASP A 189 -33.47 -11.08 11.23
CA ASP A 189 -32.49 -12.10 11.65
C ASP A 189 -33.11 -13.16 12.59
N GLU A 190 -33.91 -12.74 13.58
CA GLU A 190 -34.58 -13.67 14.51
C GLU A 190 -35.52 -14.64 13.80
N ILE A 191 -36.24 -14.17 12.77
CA ILE A 191 -37.21 -14.95 12.03
C ILE A 191 -36.49 -15.95 11.13
N LEU A 192 -35.43 -15.49 10.44
CA LEU A 192 -34.60 -16.34 9.59
C LEU A 192 -33.95 -17.46 10.40
N ARG A 193 -33.47 -17.15 11.61
CA ARG A 193 -32.92 -18.14 12.55
C ARG A 193 -33.98 -19.09 13.09
N THR A 194 -35.20 -18.62 13.34
CA THR A 194 -36.31 -19.48 13.78
C THR A 194 -36.71 -20.49 12.70
N LEU A 195 -36.56 -20.13 11.42
CA LEU A 195 -36.88 -21.02 10.29
C LEU A 195 -35.77 -22.05 10.07
N CYS A 196 -34.54 -21.64 9.76
CA CYS A 196 -33.47 -22.59 9.40
C CYS A 196 -32.13 -22.29 10.09
N GLY A 197 -32.16 -21.71 11.29
CA GLY A 197 -30.94 -21.36 12.01
C GLY A 197 -30.04 -20.39 11.22
N GLU A 198 -28.73 -20.57 11.33
CA GLU A 198 -27.76 -19.71 10.63
C GLU A 198 -27.78 -19.92 9.10
N ASP A 199 -28.11 -21.13 8.64
CA ASP A 199 -28.25 -21.43 7.21
C ASP A 199 -29.35 -20.58 6.56
N GLY A 200 -30.44 -20.31 7.29
CA GLY A 200 -31.52 -19.43 6.85
C GLY A 200 -31.06 -18.00 6.60
N VAL A 201 -30.14 -17.48 7.43
CA VAL A 201 -29.61 -16.12 7.28
C VAL A 201 -28.65 -16.06 6.08
N VAL A 202 -27.77 -17.05 5.89
CA VAL A 202 -26.89 -17.10 4.72
C VAL A 202 -27.68 -17.24 3.43
N TYR A 203 -28.74 -18.05 3.43
CA TYR A 203 -29.65 -18.18 2.30
C TYR A 203 -30.33 -16.85 1.96
N ALA A 204 -30.83 -16.11 2.96
CA ALA A 204 -31.42 -14.80 2.75
C ALA A 204 -30.41 -13.80 2.17
N ILE A 205 -29.19 -13.73 2.72
CA ILE A 205 -28.13 -12.85 2.18
C ILE A 205 -27.82 -13.20 0.72
N PHE A 206 -27.73 -14.49 0.39
CA PHE A 206 -27.47 -14.96 -0.97
C PHE A 206 -28.58 -14.56 -1.95
N GLU A 207 -29.84 -14.78 -1.59
CA GLU A 207 -30.99 -14.45 -2.45
C GLU A 207 -31.19 -12.93 -2.61
N LEU A 208 -30.97 -12.16 -1.55
CA LEU A 208 -31.05 -10.70 -1.60
C LEU A 208 -29.88 -10.08 -2.38
N GLN A 209 -28.72 -10.75 -2.39
CA GLN A 209 -27.59 -10.33 -3.23
C GLN A 209 -27.93 -10.35 -4.73
N GLU A 210 -28.86 -11.19 -5.18
CA GLU A 210 -29.32 -11.15 -6.58
C GLU A 210 -30.01 -9.82 -6.93
N GLU A 211 -30.70 -9.18 -5.99
CA GLU A 211 -31.29 -7.85 -6.21
C GLU A 211 -30.21 -6.77 -6.32
N CYS A 212 -29.14 -6.87 -5.53
CA CYS A 212 -27.94 -6.04 -5.72
C CYS A 212 -27.32 -6.28 -7.09
N ASP A 213 -27.16 -7.54 -7.51
CA ASP A 213 -26.61 -7.88 -8.82
C ASP A 213 -27.47 -7.37 -9.98
N SER A 214 -28.79 -7.36 -9.83
CA SER A 214 -29.71 -6.83 -10.84
C SER A 214 -29.75 -5.30 -10.83
N ARG A 215 -30.16 -4.70 -9.70
CA ARG A 215 -30.43 -3.25 -9.58
C ARG A 215 -29.17 -2.44 -9.41
N GLY A 216 -28.22 -2.88 -8.59
CA GLY A 216 -26.92 -2.23 -8.43
C GLY A 216 -26.17 -2.16 -9.75
N SER A 217 -26.14 -3.25 -10.52
CA SER A 217 -25.54 -3.25 -11.87
C SER A 217 -26.21 -2.24 -12.81
N LEU A 218 -27.53 -2.11 -12.74
CA LEU A 218 -28.28 -1.17 -13.58
C LEU A 218 -27.96 0.28 -13.22
N ILE A 219 -27.90 0.61 -11.93
CA ILE A 219 -27.52 1.94 -11.43
C ILE A 219 -26.11 2.31 -11.92
N LEU A 220 -25.14 1.41 -11.74
CA LEU A 220 -23.76 1.64 -12.17
C LEU A 220 -23.63 1.77 -13.70
N LYS A 221 -24.35 0.95 -14.47
CA LYS A 221 -24.39 1.09 -15.94
C LYS A 221 -24.97 2.43 -16.36
N LYS A 222 -26.06 2.85 -15.73
CA LYS A 222 -26.70 4.14 -16.01
C LYS A 222 -25.79 5.31 -15.67
N TYR A 223 -25.02 5.20 -14.58
CA TYR A 223 -23.99 6.17 -14.23
C TYR A 223 -22.92 6.30 -15.32
N MET A 224 -22.38 5.17 -15.81
CA MET A 224 -21.39 5.16 -16.89
C MET A 224 -21.91 5.82 -18.17
N GLU A 225 -23.18 5.57 -18.52
CA GLU A 225 -23.84 6.21 -19.66
C GLU A 225 -24.04 7.71 -19.46
N PHE A 226 -24.51 8.12 -18.27
CA PHE A 226 -24.78 9.52 -17.94
C PHE A 226 -23.52 10.37 -18.01
N ARG A 227 -22.43 9.89 -17.39
CA ARG A 227 -21.11 10.53 -17.42
C ARG A 227 -20.33 10.29 -18.71
N LYS A 228 -20.84 9.46 -19.61
CA LYS A 228 -20.22 9.10 -20.90
C LYS A 228 -18.76 8.64 -20.74
N LEU A 229 -18.48 7.86 -19.69
CA LEU A 229 -17.11 7.47 -19.32
C LEU A 229 -16.36 6.75 -20.45
N ALA A 230 -17.07 5.95 -21.24
CA ALA A 230 -16.50 5.26 -22.40
C ALA A 230 -16.00 6.22 -23.49
N LYS A 231 -16.76 7.30 -23.75
CA LYS A 231 -16.36 8.34 -24.72
C LYS A 231 -15.14 9.10 -24.19
N LEU A 232 -15.19 9.51 -22.93
CA LEU A 232 -14.11 10.24 -22.26
C LEU A 232 -12.80 9.45 -22.24
N SER A 233 -12.88 8.16 -21.90
CA SER A 233 -11.72 7.27 -21.89
C SER A 233 -11.15 7.01 -23.28
N SER A 234 -12.01 6.95 -24.31
CA SER A 234 -11.59 6.85 -25.71
C SER A 234 -10.85 8.11 -26.17
N GLU A 235 -11.38 9.30 -25.81
CA GLU A 235 -10.74 10.59 -26.11
C GLU A 235 -9.34 10.67 -25.47
N ILE A 236 -9.23 10.37 -24.18
CA ILE A 236 -7.94 10.33 -23.46
C ILE A 236 -6.95 9.36 -24.11
N ASN A 237 -7.39 8.13 -24.40
CA ASN A 237 -6.52 7.13 -25.03
C ASN A 237 -6.08 7.52 -26.45
N SER A 238 -6.93 8.25 -27.19
CA SER A 238 -6.58 8.78 -28.50
C SER A 238 -5.54 9.90 -28.42
N GLN A 239 -5.61 10.74 -27.38
CA GLN A 239 -4.63 11.80 -27.14
C GLN A 239 -3.26 11.24 -26.79
N ASN A 240 -3.21 10.24 -25.90
CA ASN A 240 -1.97 9.56 -25.54
C ASN A 240 -1.25 8.93 -26.75
N LYS A 241 -1.98 8.52 -27.79
CA LYS A 241 -1.39 8.00 -29.04
C LYS A 241 -0.91 9.10 -30.01
N ASN A 242 -1.45 10.32 -29.89
CA ASN A 242 -1.25 11.41 -30.84
C ASN A 242 -0.32 12.53 -30.32
N LEU A 243 0.50 12.25 -29.30
CA LEU A 243 1.48 13.18 -28.69
C LEU A 243 2.49 13.79 -29.68
N LEU A 244 2.57 13.30 -30.93
CA LEU A 244 3.48 13.78 -31.99
C LEU A 244 2.81 14.71 -33.02
N THR A 245 1.52 15.03 -32.89
CA THR A 245 0.78 15.88 -33.84
C THR A 245 0.57 17.28 -33.29
N VAL A 246 1.19 18.28 -33.94
CA VAL A 246 0.98 19.70 -33.67
C VAL A 246 -0.49 20.06 -33.97
N GLY A 247 -1.23 20.52 -32.97
CA GLY A 247 -2.67 20.85 -33.08
C GLY A 247 -3.63 19.80 -32.51
N ALA A 248 -3.17 18.92 -31.61
CA ALA A 248 -4.05 18.01 -30.88
C ALA A 248 -5.18 18.78 -30.16
N PRO A 249 -6.43 18.28 -30.16
CA PRO A 249 -7.53 18.92 -29.45
C PRO A 249 -7.17 19.07 -27.97
N GLU A 250 -7.52 20.20 -27.35
CA GLU A 250 -7.45 20.37 -25.89
C GLU A 250 -8.16 19.18 -25.22
N GLY A 251 -7.47 18.50 -24.31
CA GLY A 251 -8.04 17.37 -23.57
C GLY A 251 -9.23 17.76 -22.72
N PRO A 252 -9.97 16.75 -22.22
CA PRO A 252 -11.04 17.01 -21.28
C PRO A 252 -10.52 17.80 -20.09
N ASN A 253 -11.34 18.72 -19.58
CA ASN A 253 -10.93 19.64 -18.53
C ASN A 253 -10.55 18.86 -17.25
N PRO A 254 -9.30 18.98 -16.74
CA PRO A 254 -8.85 18.24 -15.57
C PRO A 254 -9.73 18.42 -14.31
N ARG A 255 -10.39 19.58 -14.17
CA ARG A 255 -11.32 19.83 -13.05
C ARG A 255 -12.59 19.01 -13.15
N GLU A 256 -13.08 18.75 -14.36
CA GLU A 256 -14.25 17.91 -14.56
C GLU A 256 -13.91 16.44 -14.29
N ILE A 257 -12.70 16.02 -14.68
CA ILE A 257 -12.17 14.68 -14.39
C ILE A 257 -12.08 14.44 -12.89
N GLU A 258 -11.57 15.41 -12.13
CA GLU A 258 -11.48 15.32 -10.67
C GLU A 258 -12.84 15.08 -10.01
N LEU A 259 -13.90 15.78 -10.45
CA LEU A 259 -15.25 15.55 -9.95
C LEU A 259 -15.75 14.13 -10.24
N TYR A 260 -15.46 13.59 -11.42
CA TYR A 260 -15.83 12.22 -11.76
C TYR A 260 -15.02 11.19 -10.98
N LEU A 261 -13.74 11.45 -10.69
CA LEU A 261 -12.91 10.60 -9.85
C LEU A 261 -13.50 10.49 -8.43
N GLU A 262 -13.89 11.61 -7.82
CA GLU A 262 -14.51 11.63 -6.48
C GLU A 262 -15.86 10.88 -6.45
N GLU A 263 -16.68 11.04 -7.49
CA GLU A 263 -17.94 10.28 -7.61
C GLU A 263 -17.69 8.78 -7.77
N ILE A 264 -16.76 8.39 -8.64
CA ILE A 264 -16.39 6.98 -8.86
C ILE A 264 -15.84 6.37 -7.57
N LEU A 265 -14.98 7.09 -6.85
CA LEU A 265 -14.45 6.65 -5.55
C LEU A 265 -15.56 6.42 -4.53
N SER A 266 -16.49 7.35 -4.42
CA SER A 266 -17.65 7.23 -3.53
C SER A 266 -18.49 5.99 -3.85
N LEU A 267 -18.72 5.71 -5.14
CA LEU A 267 -19.44 4.52 -5.59
C LEU A 267 -18.68 3.21 -5.31
N MET A 268 -17.36 3.19 -5.53
CA MET A 268 -16.52 2.01 -5.30
C MET A 268 -16.38 1.70 -3.82
N GLN A 269 -16.11 2.70 -2.97
CA GLN A 269 -16.04 2.55 -1.52
C GLN A 269 -17.36 2.01 -0.97
N LEU A 270 -18.47 2.60 -1.37
CA LEU A 270 -19.79 2.15 -0.94
C LEU A 270 -20.08 0.68 -1.33
N GLY A 271 -19.68 0.28 -2.54
CA GLY A 271 -19.80 -1.11 -3.01
C GLY A 271 -18.92 -2.10 -2.25
N GLU A 272 -17.70 -1.68 -1.91
CA GLU A 272 -16.78 -2.49 -1.12
C GLU A 272 -17.24 -2.60 0.35
N ASP A 273 -17.64 -1.50 0.98
CA ASP A 273 -18.15 -1.47 2.36
C ASP A 273 -19.34 -2.42 2.52
N TYR A 274 -20.29 -2.38 1.58
CA TYR A 274 -21.42 -3.30 1.52
C TYR A 274 -20.95 -4.76 1.41
N THR A 275 -20.02 -5.03 0.49
CA THR A 275 -19.50 -6.38 0.25
C THR A 275 -18.76 -6.91 1.48
N GLN A 276 -17.90 -6.10 2.10
CA GLN A 276 -17.16 -6.47 3.30
C GLN A 276 -18.08 -6.71 4.49
N TYR A 277 -19.07 -5.84 4.71
CA TYR A 277 -20.07 -6.01 5.76
C TYR A 277 -20.83 -7.34 5.60
N MET A 278 -21.36 -7.62 4.41
CA MET A 278 -22.12 -8.85 4.15
C MET A 278 -21.26 -10.11 4.27
N VAL A 279 -20.06 -10.09 3.68
CA VAL A 279 -19.12 -11.21 3.76
C VAL A 279 -18.64 -11.44 5.20
N SER A 280 -18.41 -10.38 5.97
CA SER A 280 -18.05 -10.46 7.39
C SER A 280 -19.19 -11.10 8.20
N LYS A 281 -20.44 -10.69 7.95
CA LYS A 281 -21.63 -11.27 8.58
C LYS A 281 -21.76 -12.77 8.30
N ILE A 282 -21.56 -13.21 7.04
CA ILE A 282 -21.56 -14.64 6.68
C ILE A 282 -20.44 -15.39 7.40
N LYS A 283 -19.22 -14.85 7.42
CA LYS A 283 -18.05 -15.49 8.05
C LYS A 283 -18.13 -15.56 9.58
N GLY A 284 -18.91 -14.67 10.20
CA GLY A 284 -19.14 -14.67 11.65
C GLY A 284 -20.05 -15.79 12.14
N MET A 285 -20.70 -16.52 11.23
CA MET A 285 -21.60 -17.63 11.56
C MET A 285 -20.79 -18.92 11.79
N THR A 286 -21.20 -19.71 12.79
CA THR A 286 -20.43 -20.87 13.30
C THR A 286 -21.11 -22.21 13.08
N THR A 287 -22.43 -22.23 12.89
CA THR A 287 -23.23 -23.46 12.75
C THR A 287 -23.72 -23.69 11.33
N VAL A 288 -23.17 -22.98 10.33
CA VAL A 288 -23.60 -23.03 8.92
C VAL A 288 -23.01 -24.25 8.21
N ASP A 289 -23.74 -24.77 7.23
CA ASP A 289 -23.23 -25.76 6.28
C ASP A 289 -21.89 -25.30 5.65
N PRO A 290 -20.81 -26.10 5.76
CA PRO A 290 -19.50 -25.79 5.19
C PRO A 290 -19.51 -25.40 3.71
N ASP A 291 -20.48 -25.88 2.93
CA ASP A 291 -20.57 -25.60 1.49
C ASP A 291 -21.32 -24.29 1.18
N LEU A 292 -22.16 -23.78 2.11
CA LEU A 292 -22.95 -22.56 1.90
C LEU A 292 -22.08 -21.29 1.97
N VAL A 293 -21.15 -21.23 2.92
CA VAL A 293 -20.29 -20.06 3.14
C VAL A 293 -19.39 -19.77 1.91
N PRO A 294 -18.66 -20.74 1.33
CA PRO A 294 -17.87 -20.51 0.13
C PRO A 294 -18.75 -20.12 -1.08
N ARG A 295 -19.94 -20.71 -1.21
CA ARG A 295 -20.86 -20.39 -2.31
C ARG A 295 -21.38 -18.96 -2.21
N ALA A 296 -21.83 -18.56 -1.02
CA ALA A 296 -22.34 -17.22 -0.77
C ALA A 296 -21.24 -16.16 -0.95
N THR A 297 -20.08 -16.36 -0.36
CA THR A 297 -18.94 -15.42 -0.51
C THR A 297 -18.43 -15.33 -1.95
N LYS A 298 -18.49 -16.41 -2.72
CA LYS A 298 -18.17 -16.40 -4.17
C LYS A 298 -19.17 -15.59 -4.98
N ALA A 299 -20.46 -15.60 -4.60
CA ALA A 299 -21.49 -14.82 -5.29
C ALA A 299 -21.17 -13.32 -5.29
N PHE A 300 -20.78 -12.76 -4.15
CA PHE A 300 -20.36 -11.35 -4.05
C PHE A 300 -19.18 -10.99 -4.96
N ARG A 301 -18.25 -11.93 -5.19
CA ARG A 301 -17.04 -11.71 -6.00
C ARG A 301 -17.23 -11.95 -7.50
N THR A 302 -18.25 -12.73 -7.88
CA THR A 302 -18.46 -13.17 -9.28
C THR A 302 -19.79 -12.73 -9.87
N GLY A 303 -20.63 -12.09 -9.05
CA GLY A 303 -21.90 -11.51 -9.41
C GLY A 303 -21.80 -10.41 -10.46
N SER A 304 -22.94 -10.05 -11.03
CA SER A 304 -23.02 -9.00 -12.04
C SER A 304 -22.57 -7.65 -11.50
N PHE A 305 -22.92 -7.32 -10.25
CA PHE A 305 -22.55 -6.05 -9.64
C PHE A 305 -21.03 -5.90 -9.56
N SER A 306 -20.33 -6.93 -9.10
CA SER A 306 -18.87 -6.95 -9.00
C SER A 306 -18.20 -6.77 -10.36
N LYS A 307 -18.72 -7.39 -11.43
CA LYS A 307 -18.21 -7.21 -12.79
C LYS A 307 -18.36 -5.76 -13.27
N VAL A 308 -19.53 -5.16 -13.07
CA VAL A 308 -19.76 -3.75 -13.46
C VAL A 308 -18.92 -2.79 -12.61
N ALA A 309 -18.72 -3.08 -11.33
CA ALA A 309 -17.82 -2.32 -10.46
C ALA A 309 -16.35 -2.39 -10.95
N GLN A 310 -15.91 -3.56 -11.44
CA GLN A 310 -14.60 -3.71 -12.10
C GLN A 310 -14.51 -2.90 -13.40
N ASP A 311 -15.57 -2.85 -14.22
CA ASP A 311 -15.61 -2.02 -15.42
C ASP A 311 -15.45 -0.52 -15.08
N ILE A 312 -16.15 -0.04 -14.03
CA ILE A 312 -16.00 1.33 -13.52
C ILE A 312 -14.57 1.58 -13.01
N THR A 313 -13.98 0.60 -12.31
CA THR A 313 -12.58 0.69 -11.86
C THR A 313 -11.63 0.81 -13.07
N GLY A 314 -11.92 0.12 -14.18
CA GLY A 314 -11.16 0.25 -15.42
C GLY A 314 -11.21 1.67 -15.99
N PHE A 315 -12.37 2.32 -15.96
CA PHE A 315 -12.49 3.74 -16.34
C PHE A 315 -11.75 4.65 -15.36
N TYR A 316 -11.88 4.42 -14.05
CA TYR A 316 -11.16 5.16 -13.02
C TYR A 316 -9.65 5.19 -13.30
N VAL A 317 -9.02 4.05 -13.58
CA VAL A 317 -7.57 3.98 -13.84
C VAL A 317 -7.15 4.86 -15.02
N ILE A 318 -7.95 4.91 -16.09
CA ILE A 318 -7.67 5.74 -17.27
C ILE A 318 -7.78 7.24 -16.91
N LEU A 319 -8.85 7.61 -16.20
CA LEU A 319 -9.11 8.98 -15.78
C LEU A 319 -8.06 9.49 -14.79
N GLU A 320 -7.72 8.67 -13.79
CA GLU A 320 -6.73 8.98 -12.75
C GLU A 320 -5.34 9.12 -13.39
N GLY A 321 -4.98 8.22 -14.32
CA GLY A 321 -3.73 8.32 -15.07
C GLY A 321 -3.63 9.62 -15.89
N PHE A 322 -4.70 10.01 -16.59
CA PHE A 322 -4.74 11.27 -17.32
C PHE A 322 -4.64 12.49 -16.38
N PHE A 323 -5.44 12.50 -15.31
CA PHE A 323 -5.42 13.56 -14.30
C PHE A 323 -4.02 13.73 -13.72
N MET A 324 -3.35 12.63 -13.35
CA MET A 324 -2.01 12.65 -12.78
C MET A 324 -1.00 13.25 -13.76
N VAL A 325 -0.98 12.79 -15.01
CA VAL A 325 -0.05 13.27 -16.04
C VAL A 325 -0.23 14.76 -16.32
N GLU A 326 -1.47 15.22 -16.51
CA GLU A 326 -1.74 16.63 -16.83
C GLU A 326 -1.42 17.57 -15.66
N ASN A 327 -1.72 17.16 -14.41
CA ASN A 327 -1.39 17.97 -13.25
C ASN A 327 0.12 18.01 -12.97
N VAL A 328 0.86 16.92 -13.19
CA VAL A 328 2.32 16.93 -13.10
C VAL A 328 2.95 17.79 -14.20
N ARG A 329 2.48 17.69 -15.46
CA ARG A 329 2.94 18.58 -16.53
C ARG A 329 2.69 20.05 -16.21
N LYS A 330 1.51 20.34 -15.65
CA LYS A 330 1.18 21.69 -15.20
C LYS A 330 2.09 22.15 -14.07
N ALA A 331 2.35 21.31 -13.06
CA ALA A 331 3.28 21.60 -11.97
C ALA A 331 4.69 21.91 -12.47
N ILE A 332 5.18 21.13 -13.45
CA ILE A 332 6.48 21.40 -14.12
C ILE A 332 6.43 22.72 -14.91
N GLY A 333 5.31 23.02 -15.58
CA GLY A 333 5.14 24.22 -16.41
C GLY A 333 5.03 25.53 -15.62
N ILE A 334 4.54 25.49 -14.39
CA ILE A 334 4.42 26.65 -13.48
C ILE A 334 5.57 26.70 -12.45
N ASP A 335 6.65 25.96 -12.69
CA ASP A 335 7.81 25.87 -11.81
C ASP A 335 8.37 27.26 -11.44
N GLU A 336 8.35 27.58 -10.14
CA GLU A 336 8.85 28.83 -9.60
C GLU A 336 9.88 28.59 -8.48
N LEU A 337 10.90 29.44 -8.43
CA LEU A 337 11.86 29.44 -7.32
C LEU A 337 11.15 29.94 -6.06
N VAL A 338 11.13 29.10 -5.02
CA VAL A 338 10.44 29.44 -3.77
C VAL A 338 11.29 30.45 -2.99
N PRO A 339 10.72 31.60 -2.55
CA PRO A 339 11.45 32.56 -1.73
C PRO A 339 12.00 31.89 -0.47
N ASP A 340 13.25 32.21 -0.11
CA ASP A 340 13.98 31.64 1.03
C ASP A 340 14.20 30.11 0.98
N SER A 341 13.90 29.45 -0.15
CA SER A 341 14.21 28.05 -0.39
C SER A 341 15.35 27.87 -1.38
N LEU A 342 16.00 26.71 -1.28
CA LEU A 342 17.07 26.26 -2.19
C LEU A 342 16.53 25.36 -3.31
N THR A 343 15.22 25.13 -3.34
CA THR A 343 14.50 24.30 -4.31
C THR A 343 13.37 25.11 -4.96
N THR A 344 12.78 24.54 -6.01
CA THR A 344 11.59 25.11 -6.65
C THR A 344 10.31 24.42 -6.20
N SER A 345 9.16 25.07 -6.46
CA SER A 345 7.84 24.53 -6.10
C SER A 345 7.53 23.21 -6.79
N MET A 346 8.12 22.96 -7.97
CA MET A 346 7.91 21.75 -8.77
C MET A 346 8.12 20.46 -7.98
N VAL A 347 9.07 20.40 -7.05
CA VAL A 347 9.28 19.18 -6.26
C VAL A 347 8.07 18.92 -5.35
N ASP A 348 7.67 19.89 -4.54
CA ASP A 348 6.53 19.71 -3.64
C ASP A 348 5.21 19.52 -4.41
N ASP A 349 4.99 20.28 -5.48
CA ASP A 349 3.77 20.22 -6.29
C ASP A 349 3.60 18.85 -6.98
N VAL A 350 4.68 18.32 -7.59
CA VAL A 350 4.63 17.01 -8.25
C VAL A 350 4.38 15.90 -7.23
N PHE A 351 5.11 15.89 -6.12
CA PHE A 351 4.93 14.84 -5.11
C PHE A 351 3.58 14.92 -4.40
N TYR A 352 3.02 16.12 -4.22
CA TYR A 352 1.66 16.30 -3.73
C TYR A 352 0.62 15.69 -4.66
N VAL A 353 0.73 15.92 -5.98
CA VAL A 353 -0.17 15.32 -6.98
C VAL A 353 -0.06 13.80 -6.95
N LEU A 354 1.17 13.25 -6.98
CA LEU A 354 1.37 11.79 -6.95
C LEU A 354 0.81 11.16 -5.66
N GLN A 355 1.05 11.79 -4.51
CA GLN A 355 0.53 11.34 -3.23
C GLN A 355 -1.01 11.33 -3.23
N SER A 356 -1.64 12.40 -3.72
CA SER A 356 -3.10 12.49 -3.82
C SER A 356 -3.69 11.38 -4.71
N CYS A 357 -3.12 11.18 -5.90
CA CYS A 357 -3.57 10.15 -6.83
C CYS A 357 -3.42 8.73 -6.27
N LEU A 358 -2.30 8.44 -5.60
CA LEU A 358 -2.05 7.12 -5.02
C LEU A 358 -2.95 6.85 -3.81
N ARG A 359 -3.20 7.86 -2.96
CA ARG A 359 -4.18 7.75 -1.86
C ARG A 359 -5.58 7.47 -2.39
N ARG A 360 -6.02 8.16 -3.43
CA ARG A 360 -7.29 7.87 -4.12
C ARG A 360 -7.32 6.45 -4.70
N ALA A 361 -6.22 6.00 -5.30
CA ALA A 361 -6.14 4.63 -5.82
C ALA A 361 -6.31 3.59 -4.70
N ILE A 362 -5.72 3.81 -3.53
CA ILE A 362 -5.90 2.94 -2.35
C ILE A 362 -7.36 2.96 -1.87
N SER A 363 -7.99 4.13 -1.85
CA SER A 363 -9.40 4.30 -1.51
C SER A 363 -10.37 3.51 -2.40
N THR A 364 -9.96 3.10 -3.61
CA THR A 364 -10.76 2.19 -4.46
C THR A 364 -10.92 0.78 -3.88
N SER A 365 -10.09 0.41 -2.89
CA SER A 365 -9.99 -0.95 -2.34
C SER A 365 -9.74 -2.04 -3.39
N ASN A 366 -9.23 -1.66 -4.56
CA ASN A 366 -8.93 -2.57 -5.65
C ASN A 366 -7.42 -2.61 -5.93
N ILE A 367 -6.79 -3.76 -5.69
CA ILE A 367 -5.35 -3.93 -5.84
C ILE A 367 -4.84 -3.66 -7.26
N SER A 368 -5.65 -3.97 -8.28
CA SER A 368 -5.28 -3.76 -9.68
C SER A 368 -5.27 -2.28 -10.04
N SER A 369 -6.19 -1.50 -9.46
CA SER A 369 -6.22 -0.03 -9.55
C SER A 369 -4.95 0.57 -8.95
N VAL A 370 -4.62 0.19 -7.71
CA VAL A 370 -3.43 0.67 -7.01
C VAL A 370 -2.16 0.37 -7.81
N VAL A 371 -1.99 -0.87 -8.26
CA VAL A 371 -0.83 -1.27 -9.07
C VAL A 371 -0.75 -0.47 -10.37
N ALA A 372 -1.86 -0.27 -11.08
CA ALA A 372 -1.86 0.47 -12.34
C ALA A 372 -1.49 1.96 -12.16
N VAL A 373 -2.08 2.62 -11.14
CA VAL A 373 -1.77 4.04 -10.84
C VAL A 373 -0.34 4.18 -10.33
N LEU A 374 0.14 3.24 -9.50
CA LEU A 374 1.52 3.23 -9.00
C LEU A 374 2.55 3.06 -10.12
N SER A 375 2.34 2.12 -11.04
CA SER A 375 3.18 1.99 -12.23
C SER A 375 3.14 3.23 -13.12
N GLY A 376 1.97 3.88 -13.23
CA GLY A 376 1.83 5.17 -13.92
C GLY A 376 2.67 6.27 -13.26
N ALA A 377 2.65 6.37 -11.93
CA ALA A 377 3.44 7.32 -11.16
C ALA A 377 4.95 7.06 -11.32
N SER A 378 5.39 5.80 -11.23
CA SER A 378 6.79 5.41 -11.47
C SER A 378 7.25 5.79 -12.89
N SER A 379 6.43 5.53 -13.90
CA SER A 379 6.71 5.90 -15.29
C SER A 379 6.85 7.43 -15.46
N LEU A 380 5.93 8.20 -14.90
CA LEU A 380 5.93 9.65 -14.97
C LEU A 380 7.14 10.29 -14.26
N LEU A 381 7.53 9.73 -13.11
CA LEU A 381 8.74 10.14 -12.40
C LEU A 381 10.01 9.81 -13.20
N ASN A 382 10.06 8.65 -13.87
CA ASN A 382 11.22 8.19 -14.62
C ASN A 382 11.39 8.86 -15.99
N ASN A 383 10.30 9.41 -16.54
CA ASN A 383 10.27 10.04 -17.86
C ASN A 383 10.18 11.57 -17.74
N GLU A 384 8.98 12.15 -17.85
CA GLU A 384 8.78 13.61 -17.94
C GLU A 384 9.38 14.38 -16.77
N TYR A 385 9.21 13.88 -15.53
CA TYR A 385 9.77 14.55 -14.36
C TYR A 385 11.29 14.48 -14.32
N TYR A 386 11.87 13.32 -14.62
CA TYR A 386 13.32 13.15 -14.70
C TYR A 386 13.93 14.03 -15.80
N GLU A 387 13.28 14.13 -16.95
CA GLU A 387 13.71 15.02 -18.02
C GLU A 387 13.67 16.49 -17.59
N ALA A 388 12.60 16.92 -16.91
CA ALA A 388 12.49 18.28 -16.37
C ALA A 388 13.59 18.61 -15.36
N LEU A 389 13.94 17.66 -14.47
CA LEU A 389 15.04 17.78 -13.53
C LEU A 389 16.41 17.89 -14.24
N GLN A 390 16.62 17.08 -15.29
CA GLN A 390 17.91 17.04 -16.00
C GLN A 390 18.12 18.19 -16.97
N LEU A 391 17.05 18.79 -17.50
CA LEU A 391 17.12 19.84 -18.51
C LEU A 391 18.05 20.99 -18.07
N LYS A 392 17.93 21.40 -16.79
CA LYS A 392 18.73 22.49 -16.20
C LYS A 392 20.17 22.06 -15.85
N VAL A 393 20.41 20.76 -15.61
CA VAL A 393 21.75 20.23 -15.29
C VAL A 393 22.59 20.01 -16.56
N ARG A 394 21.95 19.60 -17.67
CA ARG A 394 22.60 19.35 -18.98
C ARG A 394 22.88 20.64 -19.76
N GLU A 395 23.36 21.66 -19.08
CA GLU A 395 23.63 22.95 -19.71
C GLU A 395 24.88 22.86 -20.62
N PRO A 396 24.73 23.10 -21.95
CA PRO A 396 25.86 23.07 -22.86
C PRO A 396 26.83 24.23 -22.60
N ASN A 397 28.13 23.95 -22.66
CA ASN A 397 29.19 24.93 -22.39
C ASN A 397 29.11 25.55 -20.99
N LEU A 398 28.86 24.71 -19.99
CA LEU A 398 28.69 25.13 -18.61
C LEU A 398 29.84 26.00 -18.07
N GLY A 399 31.10 25.56 -18.25
CA GLY A 399 32.27 26.28 -17.74
C GLY A 399 32.36 27.74 -18.22
N PRO A 400 32.34 28.01 -19.53
CA PRO A 400 32.30 29.38 -20.05
C PRO A 400 31.14 30.21 -19.49
N LYS A 401 29.94 29.63 -19.32
CA LYS A 401 28.79 30.36 -18.78
C LYS A 401 28.97 30.72 -17.30
N LEU A 402 29.59 29.85 -16.51
CA LEU A 402 29.85 30.07 -15.09
C LEU A 402 31.02 31.01 -14.78
N PHE A 403 31.99 31.15 -15.70
CA PHE A 403 33.20 31.94 -15.40
C PHE A 403 33.41 33.15 -16.32
N LEU A 404 32.82 33.16 -17.52
CA LEU A 404 33.04 34.20 -18.54
C LEU A 404 31.74 34.94 -18.93
N GLY A 405 30.59 34.55 -18.36
CA GLY A 405 29.25 35.02 -18.77
C GLY A 405 28.81 36.38 -18.22
N GLY A 406 29.68 37.12 -17.51
CA GLY A 406 29.31 38.40 -16.88
C GLY A 406 28.11 38.28 -15.94
N VAL A 407 27.06 39.07 -16.18
CA VAL A 407 25.81 39.03 -15.37
C VAL A 407 25.07 37.69 -15.47
N GLY A 408 25.25 36.94 -16.57
CA GLY A 408 24.63 35.64 -16.78
C GLY A 408 25.17 34.51 -15.88
N VAL A 409 26.37 34.70 -15.31
CA VAL A 409 27.03 33.73 -14.41
C VAL A 409 26.15 33.41 -13.20
N GLN A 410 25.64 34.45 -12.53
CA GLN A 410 24.84 34.30 -11.32
C GLN A 410 23.54 33.55 -11.60
N LYS A 411 22.88 33.88 -12.72
CA LYS A 411 21.65 33.19 -13.13
C LYS A 411 21.88 31.71 -13.41
N THR A 412 22.88 31.38 -14.24
CA THR A 412 23.20 29.98 -14.59
C THR A 412 23.68 29.19 -13.36
N GLY A 413 24.45 29.81 -12.48
CA GLY A 413 24.89 29.23 -11.21
C GLY A 413 23.72 28.86 -10.30
N THR A 414 22.77 29.80 -10.12
CA THR A 414 21.54 29.55 -9.34
C THR A 414 20.68 28.47 -9.96
N GLU A 415 20.47 28.48 -11.28
CA GLU A 415 19.64 27.49 -11.98
C GLU A 415 20.17 26.06 -11.80
N ILE A 416 21.50 25.87 -11.88
CA ILE A 416 22.14 24.55 -11.76
C ILE A 416 22.20 24.10 -10.31
N ALA A 417 22.54 24.99 -9.39
CA ALA A 417 22.52 24.68 -7.96
C ALA A 417 21.13 24.25 -7.52
N THR A 418 20.10 25.00 -7.93
CA THR A 418 18.69 24.68 -7.64
C THR A 418 18.28 23.35 -8.28
N ALA A 419 18.68 23.08 -9.53
CA ALA A 419 18.37 21.80 -10.18
C ALA A 419 19.00 20.60 -9.44
N LEU A 420 20.25 20.73 -8.97
CA LEU A 420 20.91 19.70 -8.17
C LEU A 420 20.25 19.51 -6.81
N ASN A 421 19.78 20.60 -6.17
CA ASN A 421 18.99 20.53 -4.94
C ASN A 421 17.65 19.82 -5.17
N ASN A 422 16.96 20.14 -6.28
CA ASN A 422 15.72 19.48 -6.63
C ASN A 422 15.91 17.98 -6.85
N ILE A 423 16.97 17.54 -7.55
CA ILE A 423 17.26 16.11 -7.76
C ILE A 423 17.53 15.40 -6.42
N ASP A 424 18.33 16.00 -5.54
CA ASP A 424 18.64 15.47 -4.20
C ASP A 424 17.35 15.27 -3.40
N LEU A 425 16.54 16.33 -3.28
CA LEU A 425 15.29 16.32 -2.54
C LEU A 425 14.28 15.34 -3.14
N SER A 426 14.18 15.29 -4.47
CA SER A 426 13.34 14.32 -5.18
C SER A 426 13.72 12.88 -4.82
N SER A 427 15.02 12.58 -4.71
CA SER A 427 15.48 11.24 -4.37
C SER A 427 15.00 10.80 -2.97
N GLU A 428 14.90 11.74 -2.02
CA GLU A 428 14.34 11.49 -0.69
C GLU A 428 12.82 11.38 -0.72
N TYR A 429 12.15 12.26 -1.48
CA TYR A 429 10.70 12.29 -1.59
C TYR A 429 10.15 11.01 -2.24
N VAL A 430 10.85 10.42 -3.22
CA VAL A 430 10.50 9.10 -3.76
C VAL A 430 10.46 8.03 -2.66
N LEU A 431 11.44 8.03 -1.75
CA LEU A 431 11.48 7.05 -0.65
C LEU A 431 10.41 7.32 0.41
N LYS A 432 10.13 8.59 0.71
CA LYS A 432 9.02 8.97 1.61
C LYS A 432 7.67 8.54 1.05
N LEU A 433 7.42 8.85 -0.23
CA LEU A 433 6.21 8.43 -0.94
C LEU A 433 6.07 6.90 -0.93
N LYS A 434 7.16 6.18 -1.24
CA LYS A 434 7.16 4.72 -1.19
C LYS A 434 6.74 4.19 0.18
N HIS A 435 7.37 4.67 1.27
CA HIS A 435 7.07 4.21 2.62
C HIS A 435 5.61 4.49 3.00
N GLU A 436 5.13 5.70 2.71
CA GLU A 436 3.76 6.09 3.02
C GLU A 436 2.72 5.22 2.30
N ILE A 437 2.94 4.95 1.01
CA ILE A 437 2.04 4.09 0.22
C ILE A 437 2.14 2.63 0.69
N GLU A 438 3.32 2.14 1.06
CA GLU A 438 3.50 0.80 1.63
C GLU A 438 2.70 0.61 2.93
N GLU A 439 2.75 1.60 3.81
CA GLU A 439 2.02 1.62 5.09
C GLU A 439 0.50 1.62 4.87
N GLN A 440 -0.01 2.53 4.04
CA GLN A 440 -1.44 2.61 3.75
C GLN A 440 -1.97 1.35 3.03
N CYS A 441 -1.19 0.77 2.12
CA CYS A 441 -1.57 -0.48 1.47
C CYS A 441 -1.58 -1.66 2.44
N ALA A 442 -0.72 -1.68 3.46
CA ALA A 442 -0.69 -2.74 4.46
C ALA A 442 -1.95 -2.72 5.35
N GLU A 443 -2.52 -1.54 5.60
CA GLU A 443 -3.78 -1.36 6.34
C GLU A 443 -5.00 -1.82 5.53
N VAL A 444 -5.09 -1.43 4.24
CA VAL A 444 -6.25 -1.73 3.39
C VAL A 444 -6.21 -3.16 2.83
N PHE A 445 -5.02 -3.68 2.50
CA PHE A 445 -4.83 -5.02 1.90
C PHE A 445 -4.08 -5.96 2.87
N PRO A 446 -4.80 -6.72 3.72
CA PRO A 446 -4.16 -7.61 4.69
C PRO A 446 -3.60 -8.90 4.06
N ALA A 447 -4.06 -9.28 2.86
CA ALA A 447 -3.67 -10.55 2.26
C ALA A 447 -2.20 -10.54 1.80
N PRO A 448 -1.38 -11.56 2.15
CA PRO A 448 0.03 -11.60 1.79
C PRO A 448 0.30 -11.48 0.28
N THR A 449 -0.52 -12.14 -0.54
CA THR A 449 -0.39 -12.12 -2.01
C THR A 449 -0.65 -10.75 -2.62
N GLU A 450 -1.49 -9.93 -1.98
CA GLU A 450 -1.78 -8.56 -2.44
C GLU A 450 -0.64 -7.62 -2.05
N ARG A 451 -0.14 -7.76 -0.81
CA ARG A 451 1.03 -7.03 -0.32
C ARG A 451 2.27 -7.28 -1.18
N GLU A 452 2.50 -8.52 -1.61
CA GLU A 452 3.62 -8.87 -2.49
C GLU A 452 3.54 -8.15 -3.86
N LYS A 453 2.34 -8.05 -4.44
CA LYS A 453 2.15 -7.33 -5.72
C LYS A 453 2.47 -5.84 -5.58
N VAL A 454 1.98 -5.19 -4.54
CA VAL A 454 2.28 -3.77 -4.27
C VAL A 454 3.76 -3.58 -4.03
N LYS A 455 4.36 -4.45 -3.21
CA LYS A 455 5.79 -4.38 -2.89
C LYS A 455 6.68 -4.51 -4.12
N SER A 456 6.30 -5.35 -5.08
CA SER A 456 7.00 -5.49 -6.37
C SER A 456 6.96 -4.20 -7.20
N CYS A 457 5.88 -3.43 -7.15
CA CYS A 457 5.80 -2.15 -7.84
C CYS A 457 6.56 -1.05 -7.07
N LEU A 458 6.50 -1.07 -5.74
CA LEU A 458 7.22 -0.15 -4.87
C LEU A 458 8.75 -0.31 -4.92
N SER A 459 9.27 -1.46 -5.33
CA SER A 459 10.71 -1.60 -5.60
C SER A 459 11.16 -0.75 -6.78
N GLU A 460 10.31 -0.53 -7.80
CA GLU A 460 10.65 0.33 -8.94
C GLU A 460 10.86 1.78 -8.49
N LEU A 461 10.07 2.27 -7.53
CA LEU A 461 10.29 3.58 -6.92
C LEU A 461 11.63 3.63 -6.15
N ALA A 462 11.99 2.57 -5.43
CA ALA A 462 13.28 2.53 -4.74
C ALA A 462 14.46 2.59 -5.73
N ASP A 463 14.35 1.89 -6.86
CA ASP A 463 15.34 1.94 -7.93
C ASP A 463 15.42 3.34 -8.55
N LEU A 464 14.27 4.03 -8.70
CA LEU A 464 14.23 5.39 -9.21
C LEU A 464 14.92 6.40 -8.29
N SER A 465 14.80 6.25 -6.97
CA SER A 465 15.58 7.06 -6.01
C SER A 465 17.09 6.90 -6.25
N ASN A 466 17.56 5.68 -6.53
CA ASN A 466 18.96 5.44 -6.88
C ASN A 466 19.34 6.08 -8.21
N THR A 467 18.46 6.04 -9.22
CA THR A 467 18.66 6.74 -10.50
C THR A 467 18.81 8.25 -10.31
N PHE A 468 17.98 8.88 -9.47
CA PHE A 468 18.10 10.30 -9.15
C PHE A 468 19.42 10.62 -8.45
N LYS A 469 19.86 9.80 -7.49
CA LYS A 469 21.18 9.95 -6.84
C LYS A 469 22.33 9.82 -7.82
N GLN A 470 22.25 8.90 -8.78
CA GLN A 470 23.26 8.77 -9.83
C GLN A 470 23.29 10.01 -10.73
N ALA A 471 22.13 10.54 -11.12
CA ALA A 471 22.03 11.77 -11.91
C ALA A 471 22.58 12.99 -11.16
N GLN A 472 22.28 13.11 -9.87
CA GLN A 472 22.86 14.14 -8.99
C GLN A 472 24.39 14.04 -8.95
N ASN A 473 24.94 12.84 -8.71
CA ASN A 473 26.39 12.63 -8.67
C ASN A 473 27.04 13.00 -10.01
N ALA A 474 26.47 12.59 -11.13
CA ALA A 474 26.96 12.96 -12.47
C ALA A 474 26.92 14.49 -12.68
N GLY A 475 25.84 15.16 -12.26
CA GLY A 475 25.73 16.61 -12.32
C GLY A 475 26.74 17.34 -11.42
N MET A 476 27.01 16.81 -10.22
CA MET A 476 28.04 17.32 -9.31
C MET A 476 29.45 17.16 -9.89
N GLU A 477 29.74 16.01 -10.50
CA GLU A 477 31.02 15.77 -11.20
C GLU A 477 31.20 16.72 -12.38
N GLN A 478 30.13 16.97 -13.16
CA GLN A 478 30.16 17.94 -14.26
C GLN A 478 30.44 19.35 -13.73
N LEU A 479 29.78 19.77 -12.64
CA LEU A 479 30.01 21.07 -12.02
C LEU A 479 31.46 21.18 -11.52
N ALA A 480 31.98 20.17 -10.83
CA ALA A 480 33.38 20.12 -10.37
C ALA A 480 34.37 20.15 -11.55
N ALA A 481 34.07 19.48 -12.66
CA ALA A 481 34.89 19.51 -13.88
C ALA A 481 34.97 20.91 -14.51
N THR A 482 34.02 21.82 -14.21
CA THR A 482 34.11 23.22 -14.65
C THR A 482 34.98 24.10 -13.75
N VAL A 483 35.07 23.75 -12.46
CA VAL A 483 35.82 24.49 -11.43
C VAL A 483 37.29 24.10 -11.40
N THR A 484 37.57 22.81 -11.55
CA THR A 484 38.94 22.26 -11.46
C THR A 484 39.95 22.88 -12.45
N PRO A 485 39.59 23.25 -13.70
CA PRO A 485 40.48 23.98 -14.60
C PRO A 485 40.89 25.38 -14.11
N GLN A 486 40.06 26.04 -13.29
CA GLN A 486 40.35 27.36 -12.73
C GLN A 486 41.40 27.28 -11.60
N ILE A 487 41.43 26.15 -10.87
CA ILE A 487 42.35 25.90 -9.77
C ILE A 487 43.70 25.35 -10.29
N ARG A 488 43.68 24.69 -11.45
CA ARG A 488 44.84 24.01 -12.04
C ARG A 488 46.09 24.90 -12.22
N PRO A 489 46.03 26.16 -12.67
CA PRO A 489 47.23 27.00 -12.79
C PRO A 489 47.96 27.22 -11.47
N VAL A 490 47.22 27.35 -10.36
CA VAL A 490 47.81 27.51 -9.02
C VAL A 490 48.45 26.20 -8.58
N LEU A 491 47.81 25.06 -8.83
CA LEU A 491 48.40 23.74 -8.58
C LEU A 491 49.67 23.51 -9.41
N ASP A 492 49.69 23.91 -10.68
CA ASP A 492 50.86 23.77 -11.55
C ASP A 492 52.01 24.66 -11.07
N SER A 493 51.72 25.81 -10.45
CA SER A 493 52.74 26.64 -9.77
C SER A 493 53.39 25.95 -8.57
N VAL A 494 52.72 24.98 -7.92
CA VAL A 494 53.33 24.17 -6.85
C VAL A 494 54.47 23.32 -7.39
N ALA A 495 54.43 22.93 -8.67
CA ALA A 495 55.49 22.15 -9.29
C ALA A 495 56.83 22.89 -9.31
N THR A 496 56.84 24.24 -9.34
CA THR A 496 58.07 25.04 -9.38
C THR A 496 58.71 25.29 -8.00
N ILE A 497 58.01 24.93 -6.91
CA ILE A 497 58.49 25.16 -5.54
C ILE A 497 59.49 24.06 -5.14
N SER A 498 60.65 24.44 -4.62
CA SER A 498 61.64 23.48 -4.11
C SER A 498 61.23 22.95 -2.74
N TYR A 499 61.42 21.64 -2.51
CA TYR A 499 61.36 21.00 -1.19
C TYR A 499 62.76 20.50 -0.75
N GLU A 500 63.81 20.87 -1.48
CA GLU A 500 65.20 20.79 -1.03
C GLU A 500 65.51 22.11 -0.34
N LEU A 501 65.29 22.18 0.97
CA LEU A 501 65.31 23.41 1.75
C LEU A 501 66.51 23.44 2.70
N SER A 502 67.16 24.60 2.78
CA SER A 502 68.06 24.98 3.86
C SER A 502 67.30 25.49 5.09
N GLU A 503 67.97 25.61 6.23
CA GLU A 503 67.37 26.18 7.45
C GLU A 503 66.86 27.61 7.25
N SER A 504 67.58 28.44 6.48
CA SER A 504 67.15 29.81 6.16
C SER A 504 65.92 29.85 5.27
N GLU A 505 65.84 28.98 4.27
CA GLU A 505 64.67 28.90 3.36
C GLU A 505 63.45 28.32 4.08
N TYR A 506 63.64 27.35 4.98
CA TYR A 506 62.58 26.81 5.82
C TYR A 506 62.01 27.90 6.76
N ALA A 507 62.88 28.67 7.42
CA ALA A 507 62.48 29.79 8.27
C ALA A 507 61.73 30.89 7.49
N GLU A 508 62.19 31.20 6.27
CA GLU A 508 61.50 32.16 5.40
C GLU A 508 60.10 31.66 5.00
N ASN A 509 59.96 30.37 4.68
CA ASN A 509 58.68 29.76 4.35
C ASN A 509 57.69 29.71 5.54
N GLU A 510 58.16 29.82 6.79
CA GLU A 510 57.26 29.96 7.96
C GLU A 510 56.56 31.31 8.01
N VAL A 511 57.24 32.36 7.54
CA VAL A 511 56.70 33.72 7.50
C VAL A 511 55.93 33.95 6.20
N ASN A 512 56.49 33.49 5.08
CA ASN A 512 55.96 33.69 3.74
C ASN A 512 55.50 32.35 3.16
N ASP A 513 54.21 32.04 3.31
CA ASP A 513 53.67 30.79 2.78
C ASP A 513 53.89 30.67 1.26
N PRO A 514 54.56 29.60 0.79
CA PRO A 514 54.96 29.50 -0.60
C PRO A 514 53.82 29.10 -1.53
N CYS A 515 52.77 28.41 -1.06
CA CYS A 515 51.68 27.96 -1.93
C CYS A 515 50.32 27.68 -1.30
N VAL A 516 50.27 27.21 -0.05
CA VAL A 516 49.03 26.75 0.60
C VAL A 516 48.00 27.86 0.64
N GLN A 517 48.36 29.07 1.06
CA GLN A 517 47.46 30.22 1.12
C GLN A 517 46.96 30.63 -0.27
N ARG A 518 47.83 30.60 -1.29
CA ARG A 518 47.43 30.87 -2.68
C ARG A 518 46.46 29.82 -3.20
N LEU A 519 46.68 28.55 -2.86
CA LEU A 519 45.80 27.45 -3.25
C LEU A 519 44.44 27.51 -2.55
N LEU A 520 44.42 27.78 -1.24
CA LEU A 520 43.20 27.94 -0.46
C LEU A 520 42.38 29.13 -0.97
N HIS A 521 43.04 30.27 -1.23
CA HIS A 521 42.38 31.44 -1.80
C HIS A 521 41.79 31.17 -3.20
N ALA A 522 42.53 30.46 -4.06
CA ALA A 522 42.04 30.08 -5.38
C ALA A 522 40.85 29.10 -5.29
N PHE A 523 40.85 28.20 -4.32
CA PHE A 523 39.70 27.34 -4.05
C PHE A 523 38.48 28.16 -3.61
N GLU A 524 38.63 29.02 -2.60
CA GLU A 524 37.54 29.84 -2.05
C GLU A 524 36.86 30.70 -3.11
N ILE A 525 37.64 31.41 -3.94
CA ILE A 525 37.10 32.26 -5.01
C ILE A 525 36.22 31.46 -5.98
N ASN A 526 36.61 30.23 -6.30
CA ASN A 526 35.92 29.43 -7.31
C ASN A 526 34.74 28.61 -6.75
N VAL A 527 34.66 28.44 -5.42
CA VAL A 527 33.71 27.51 -4.77
C VAL A 527 32.75 28.21 -3.80
N ALA A 528 33.18 29.24 -3.07
CA ALA A 528 32.39 29.83 -1.98
C ALA A 528 31.07 30.47 -2.44
N TRP A 529 31.02 31.00 -3.67
CA TRP A 529 29.82 31.64 -4.21
C TRP A 529 28.64 30.67 -4.43
N LEU A 530 28.89 29.36 -4.51
CA LEU A 530 27.84 28.32 -4.60
C LEU A 530 27.25 27.94 -3.24
N GLN A 531 27.94 28.25 -2.13
CA GLN A 531 27.51 27.88 -0.78
C GLN A 531 26.09 28.36 -0.43
N PRO A 532 25.69 29.62 -0.68
CA PRO A 532 24.33 30.07 -0.37
C PRO A 532 23.26 29.51 -1.32
N LEU A 533 23.64 28.85 -2.41
CA LEU A 533 22.73 28.35 -3.45
C LEU A 533 22.46 26.84 -3.34
N MET A 534 23.23 26.13 -2.51
CA MET A 534 23.17 24.67 -2.40
C MET A 534 22.76 24.24 -1.00
N THR A 535 22.07 23.09 -0.90
CA THR A 535 21.87 22.45 0.41
C THR A 535 23.21 22.06 1.02
N THR A 536 23.28 21.94 2.34
CA THR A 536 24.53 21.56 3.04
C THR A 536 25.10 20.24 2.52
N ASN A 537 24.24 19.25 2.27
CA ASN A 537 24.63 17.95 1.72
C ASN A 537 25.26 18.09 0.33
N ASN A 538 24.61 18.85 -0.55
CA ASN A 538 25.08 19.09 -1.91
C ASN A 538 26.38 19.89 -1.95
N TYR A 539 26.49 20.95 -1.15
CA TYR A 539 27.70 21.75 -1.06
C TYR A 539 28.88 20.92 -0.57
N ASP A 540 28.71 20.13 0.50
CA ASP A 540 29.74 19.22 0.98
C ASP A 540 30.18 18.23 -0.11
N SER A 541 29.23 17.69 -0.90
CA SER A 541 29.53 16.68 -1.94
C SER A 541 30.38 17.32 -3.04
N PHE A 542 29.99 18.51 -3.46
CA PHE A 542 30.72 19.30 -4.44
C PHE A 542 32.12 19.66 -3.96
N VAL A 543 32.26 20.19 -2.74
CA VAL A 543 33.57 20.51 -2.13
C VAL A 543 34.45 19.25 -2.07
N HIS A 544 33.90 18.11 -1.66
CA HIS A 544 34.62 16.85 -1.59
C HIS A 544 35.18 16.38 -2.95
N LEU A 545 34.48 16.65 -4.06
CA LEU A 545 34.96 16.34 -5.42
C LEU A 545 36.12 17.25 -5.83
N VAL A 546 36.02 18.54 -5.52
CA VAL A 546 37.10 19.51 -5.82
C VAL A 546 38.34 19.22 -4.97
N ILE A 547 38.16 18.86 -3.69
CA ILE A 547 39.26 18.42 -2.81
C ILE A 547 39.94 17.18 -3.38
N ASP A 548 39.18 16.18 -3.85
CA ASP A 548 39.79 14.98 -4.45
C ASP A 548 40.66 15.32 -5.67
N PHE A 549 40.22 16.25 -6.51
CA PHE A 549 41.02 16.71 -7.64
C PHE A 549 42.32 17.37 -7.16
N ILE A 550 42.23 18.29 -6.19
CA ILE A 550 43.39 18.98 -5.61
C ILE A 550 44.39 17.97 -5.03
N VAL A 551 43.92 17.07 -4.17
CA VAL A 551 44.76 16.09 -3.48
C VAL A 551 45.44 15.14 -4.46
N LYS A 552 44.69 14.58 -5.43
CA LYS A 552 45.26 13.70 -6.46
C LYS A 552 46.33 14.42 -7.29
N ARG A 553 46.10 15.70 -7.64
CA ARG A 553 47.07 16.49 -8.39
C ARG A 553 48.31 16.80 -7.57
N LEU A 554 48.14 17.19 -6.31
CA LEU A 554 49.25 17.42 -5.38
C LEU A 554 50.07 16.16 -5.19
N GLU A 555 49.44 15.01 -5.01
CA GLU A 555 50.15 13.73 -4.88
C GLU A 555 51.06 13.45 -6.08
N VAL A 556 50.53 13.62 -7.30
CA VAL A 556 51.32 13.46 -8.54
C VAL A 556 52.50 14.44 -8.58
N ILE A 557 52.28 15.70 -8.19
CA ILE A 557 53.33 16.72 -8.14
C ILE A 557 54.41 16.34 -7.12
N MET A 558 54.01 15.94 -5.90
CA MET A 558 54.95 15.57 -4.84
C MET A 558 55.78 14.33 -5.22
N MET A 559 55.19 13.37 -5.93
CA MET A 559 55.89 12.18 -6.44
C MET A 559 56.93 12.45 -7.54
N GLN A 560 57.04 13.69 -8.02
CA GLN A 560 58.04 14.14 -8.99
C GLN A 560 59.13 15.02 -8.36
N LYS A 561 59.02 15.34 -7.07
CA LYS A 561 59.95 16.22 -6.36
C LYS A 561 61.04 15.46 -5.62
N ARG A 562 62.08 16.18 -5.24
CA ARG A 562 63.12 15.76 -4.30
C ARG A 562 62.93 16.50 -2.98
N PHE A 563 63.29 15.84 -1.89
CA PHE A 563 63.07 16.35 -0.53
C PHE A 563 64.33 16.28 0.31
N SER A 564 64.54 17.33 1.09
CA SER A 564 65.38 17.33 2.30
C SER A 564 64.54 16.92 3.53
N GLN A 565 65.15 16.67 4.68
CA GLN A 565 64.40 16.46 5.95
C GLN A 565 63.49 17.66 6.27
N LEU A 566 63.98 18.89 6.13
CA LEU A 566 63.19 20.12 6.32
C LEU A 566 62.06 20.24 5.29
N GLY A 567 62.29 19.76 4.05
CA GLY A 567 61.25 19.64 3.03
C GLY A 567 60.14 18.65 3.40
N GLY A 568 60.49 17.52 4.02
CA GLY A 568 59.50 16.60 4.60
C GLY A 568 58.62 17.29 5.65
N LEU A 569 59.24 18.08 6.53
CA LEU A 569 58.54 18.82 7.58
C LEU A 569 57.65 19.92 6.99
N GLN A 570 58.12 20.58 5.92
CA GLN A 570 57.33 21.55 5.17
C GLN A 570 56.08 20.89 4.56
N LEU A 571 56.21 19.74 3.89
CA LEU A 571 55.07 19.03 3.29
C LEU A 571 54.05 18.58 4.35
N ASP A 572 54.52 18.11 5.51
CA ASP A 572 53.66 17.75 6.65
C ASP A 572 52.88 18.97 7.17
N ARG A 573 53.55 20.11 7.31
CA ARG A 573 52.91 21.38 7.68
C ARG A 573 51.88 21.83 6.64
N ASP A 574 52.23 21.80 5.36
CA ASP A 574 51.36 22.17 4.25
C ASP A 574 50.10 21.28 4.21
N THR A 575 50.29 19.96 4.34
CA THR A 575 49.19 18.98 4.36
C THR A 575 48.27 19.20 5.56
N ARG A 576 48.82 19.45 6.76
CA ARG A 576 48.01 19.75 7.95
C ARG A 576 47.22 21.05 7.80
N ALA A 577 47.81 22.10 7.22
CA ALA A 577 47.13 23.35 6.97
C ALA A 577 45.96 23.18 6.01
N LEU A 578 46.14 22.44 4.91
CA LEU A 578 45.07 22.09 3.97
C LEU A 578 43.96 21.29 4.66
N VAL A 579 44.30 20.24 5.42
CA VAL A 579 43.32 19.43 6.16
C VAL A 579 42.53 20.29 7.14
N SER A 580 43.20 21.18 7.89
CA SER A 580 42.55 22.04 8.88
C SER A 580 41.56 22.99 8.23
N HIS A 581 41.95 23.64 7.12
CA HIS A 581 41.08 24.59 6.43
C HIS A 581 39.86 23.89 5.81
N PHE A 582 40.07 22.83 5.02
CA PHE A 582 38.96 22.12 4.39
C PHE A 582 38.04 21.44 5.41
N SER A 583 38.55 21.00 6.57
CA SER A 583 37.71 20.47 7.65
C SER A 583 36.79 21.53 8.26
N GLY A 584 37.13 22.82 8.15
CA GLY A 584 36.28 23.92 8.60
C GLY A 584 35.20 24.32 7.59
N MET A 585 35.33 23.90 6.32
CA MET A 585 34.41 24.26 5.24
C MET A 585 33.27 23.25 5.04
N THR A 586 33.45 22.01 5.50
CA THR A 586 32.49 20.91 5.29
C THR A 586 32.04 20.31 6.62
N GLN A 587 30.81 19.79 6.67
CA GLN A 587 30.34 19.02 7.84
C GLN A 587 30.90 17.60 7.83
N ARG A 588 31.16 17.05 6.63
CA ARG A 588 31.81 15.75 6.47
C ARG A 588 33.33 15.83 6.63
N THR A 589 33.92 14.76 7.15
CA THR A 589 35.37 14.71 7.41
C THR A 589 36.17 14.60 6.10
N VAL A 590 37.20 15.43 5.94
CA VAL A 590 38.08 15.40 4.76
C VAL A 590 39.38 14.61 4.97
N ARG A 591 39.71 14.23 6.22
CA ARG A 591 40.98 13.58 6.60
C ARG A 591 41.32 12.37 5.73
N ASP A 592 40.31 11.57 5.40
CA ASP A 592 40.46 10.37 4.59
C ASP A 592 41.05 10.67 3.20
N LYS A 593 40.62 11.77 2.57
CA LYS A 593 41.09 12.19 1.25
C LYS A 593 42.58 12.52 1.27
N PHE A 594 43.05 13.16 2.33
CA PHE A 594 44.45 13.56 2.52
C PHE A 594 45.35 12.44 3.07
N ALA A 595 44.82 11.24 3.32
CA ALA A 595 45.57 10.17 3.97
C ALA A 595 46.86 9.79 3.23
N ARG A 596 46.83 9.73 1.89
CA ARG A 596 48.03 9.42 1.08
C ARG A 596 49.11 10.50 1.22
N LEU A 597 48.75 11.78 1.11
CA LEU A 597 49.69 12.89 1.32
C LEU A 597 50.25 12.92 2.76
N THR A 598 49.40 12.66 3.75
CA THR A 598 49.81 12.61 5.17
C THR A 598 50.79 11.46 5.42
N GLN A 599 50.51 10.28 4.84
CA GLN A 599 51.39 9.11 4.92
C GLN A 599 52.71 9.34 4.17
N MET A 600 52.68 10.01 3.01
CA MET A 600 53.90 10.43 2.32
C MET A 600 54.75 11.37 3.18
N ALA A 601 54.13 12.40 3.78
CA ALA A 601 54.81 13.33 4.67
C ALA A 601 55.43 12.62 5.89
N THR A 602 54.71 11.62 6.45
CA THR A 602 55.23 10.77 7.54
C THR A 602 56.49 10.02 7.11
N ILE A 603 56.48 9.37 5.94
CA ILE A 603 57.65 8.65 5.39
C ILE A 603 58.82 9.62 5.14
N LEU A 604 58.55 10.80 4.58
CA LEU A 604 59.56 11.80 4.26
C LEU A 604 60.16 12.47 5.50
N ASN A 605 59.54 12.33 6.67
CA ASN A 605 60.02 12.86 7.95
C ASN A 605 60.84 11.87 8.78
N LEU A 606 61.01 10.63 8.32
CA LEU A 606 61.87 9.66 9.00
C LEU A 606 63.32 10.16 9.01
N GLU A 607 64.04 9.96 10.12
CA GLU A 607 65.45 10.29 10.21
C GLU A 607 66.31 9.22 9.51
N LYS A 608 65.85 7.95 9.56
CA LYS A 608 66.53 6.80 8.96
C LYS A 608 65.57 5.93 8.16
N VAL A 609 66.08 5.36 7.07
CA VAL A 609 65.34 4.43 6.20
C VAL A 609 64.77 3.23 6.96
N SER A 610 65.41 2.77 8.04
CA SER A 610 64.95 1.63 8.85
C SER A 610 63.72 1.90 9.70
N GLU A 611 63.45 3.17 10.08
CA GLU A 611 62.34 3.55 10.95
C GLU A 611 60.98 3.26 10.33
N ILE A 612 60.91 3.13 9.00
CA ILE A 612 59.67 2.73 8.33
C ILE A 612 59.14 1.37 8.84
N LEU A 613 60.02 0.47 9.30
CA LEU A 613 59.64 -0.84 9.83
C LEU A 613 58.93 -0.76 11.19
N ASP A 614 59.05 0.36 11.89
CA ASP A 614 58.35 0.62 13.15
C ASP A 614 56.90 1.05 12.90
N PHE A 615 56.59 1.50 11.69
CA PHE A 615 55.26 1.96 11.30
C PHE A 615 54.61 1.07 10.23
N TRP A 616 55.28 0.06 9.70
CA TRP A 616 54.83 -0.72 8.55
C TRP A 616 54.64 -2.21 8.88
N GLY A 617 53.74 -2.89 8.17
CA GLY A 617 53.45 -4.32 8.37
C GLY A 617 52.75 -4.59 9.71
N GLU A 618 53.17 -5.63 10.43
CA GLU A 618 52.59 -6.02 11.73
C GLU A 618 52.73 -4.92 12.80
N ASN A 619 53.66 -3.97 12.60
CA ASN A 619 53.92 -2.85 13.51
C ASN A 619 53.12 -1.58 13.15
N SER A 620 52.24 -1.59 12.15
CA SER A 620 51.54 -0.37 11.70
C SER A 620 50.55 0.22 12.71
N GLY A 621 50.29 -0.47 13.82
CA GLY A 621 49.30 -0.07 14.81
C GLY A 621 47.91 0.09 14.17
N PRO A 622 47.08 1.04 14.63
CA PRO A 622 45.74 1.28 14.10
C PRO A 622 45.73 2.02 12.74
N MET A 623 46.89 2.40 12.20
CA MET A 623 46.99 3.17 10.97
C MET A 623 46.90 2.26 9.74
N THR A 624 45.87 2.47 8.92
CA THR A 624 45.72 1.78 7.64
C THR A 624 46.54 2.47 6.55
N TRP A 625 47.67 1.89 6.16
CA TRP A 625 48.50 2.38 5.06
C TRP A 625 47.79 2.21 3.70
N ARG A 626 47.75 3.30 2.93
CA ARG A 626 47.17 3.33 1.57
C ARG A 626 48.18 3.09 0.45
N PRO A 627 49.44 3.59 0.54
CA PRO A 627 50.48 3.25 -0.42
C PRO A 627 50.76 1.75 -0.41
N THR A 628 51.16 1.22 -1.56
CA THR A 628 51.73 -0.13 -1.68
C THR A 628 53.19 -0.16 -1.21
N PRO A 629 53.79 -1.33 -0.90
CA PRO A 629 55.21 -1.42 -0.56
C PRO A 629 56.13 -0.78 -1.61
N ALA A 630 55.79 -0.91 -2.89
CA ALA A 630 56.55 -0.29 -3.98
C ALA A 630 56.45 1.24 -3.96
N GLU A 631 55.26 1.78 -3.68
CA GLU A 631 55.07 3.23 -3.53
C GLU A 631 55.81 3.76 -2.31
N VAL A 632 55.85 3.04 -1.19
CA VAL A 632 56.65 3.45 -0.02
C VAL A 632 58.13 3.53 -0.35
N ARG A 633 58.70 2.52 -1.02
CA ARG A 633 60.10 2.60 -1.51
C ARG A 633 60.30 3.80 -2.43
N ARG A 634 59.33 4.08 -3.29
CA ARG A 634 59.39 5.23 -4.19
C ARG A 634 59.39 6.54 -3.41
N VAL A 635 58.52 6.69 -2.40
CA VAL A 635 58.48 7.90 -1.54
C VAL A 635 59.79 8.06 -0.76
N LEU A 636 60.33 6.99 -0.16
CA LEU A 636 61.64 7.00 0.49
C LEU A 636 62.75 7.46 -0.47
N SER A 637 62.70 7.04 -1.74
CA SER A 637 63.69 7.44 -2.74
C SER A 637 63.61 8.91 -3.18
N LEU A 638 62.58 9.65 -2.75
CA LEU A 638 62.48 11.08 -2.99
C LEU A 638 63.39 11.89 -2.04
N ARG A 639 63.81 11.32 -0.91
CA ARG A 639 64.77 11.93 0.02
C ARG A 639 66.18 11.91 -0.56
N VAL A 640 66.83 13.06 -0.63
CA VAL A 640 68.14 13.23 -1.28
C VAL A 640 69.30 12.59 -0.50
N ASP A 641 69.13 12.42 0.81
CA ASP A 641 70.12 11.87 1.74
C ASP A 641 70.00 10.34 1.93
N PHE A 642 68.89 9.73 1.48
CA PHE A 642 68.67 8.29 1.61
C PHE A 642 69.34 7.51 0.47
N LYS A 643 70.20 6.56 0.86
CA LYS A 643 70.94 5.72 -0.09
C LYS A 643 70.03 4.69 -0.76
N PRO A 644 70.05 4.55 -2.11
CA PRO A 644 69.22 3.59 -2.82
C PRO A 644 69.40 2.14 -2.34
N GLU A 645 70.61 1.75 -1.95
CA GLU A 645 70.91 0.39 -1.47
C GLU A 645 70.21 0.09 -0.13
N ALA A 646 70.13 1.09 0.75
CA ALA A 646 69.45 0.97 2.03
C ALA A 646 67.94 0.79 1.84
N ILE A 647 67.35 1.49 0.86
CA ILE A 647 65.93 1.38 0.52
C ILE A 647 65.63 0.02 -0.13
N ALA A 648 66.51 -0.47 -0.99
CA ALA A 648 66.37 -1.78 -1.63
C ALA A 648 66.45 -2.94 -0.60
N ALA A 649 67.28 -2.79 0.44
CA ALA A 649 67.45 -3.78 1.49
C ALA A 649 66.25 -3.93 2.46
N LEU A 650 65.30 -2.98 2.46
CA LEU A 650 64.10 -3.06 3.30
C LEU A 650 63.23 -4.27 2.94
N LYS A 651 62.58 -4.86 3.94
CA LYS A 651 61.57 -5.92 3.79
C LYS A 651 60.20 -5.34 4.18
N LEU A 652 59.55 -4.72 3.20
CA LEU A 652 58.22 -4.09 3.30
C LEU A 652 57.12 -5.02 2.82
#